data_AF-A0A7V2Z251-F1
#
_entry.id   AF-A0A7V2Z251-F1
#
_cell.length_a   1.000
_cell.length_b   1.000
_cell.length_c   1.000
_cell.angle_alpha   90.00
_cell.angle_beta   90.00
_cell.angle_gamma   90.00
#
_symmetry.space_group_name_H-M   'P 1'
#
loop_
_entity.id
_entity.type
_entity.pdbx_description
1 polymer ?
#
loop_
_entity_poly.entity_id
_entity_poly.type
_entity_poly.pdbx_seq_one_letter_code
_entity_poly.pdbx_strand_id
1 'polypeptide(L)'
;MTTDVPSDSPAGSPAVAAPISFLPWKAFVVVSAAWLALVVLRGSAPPDLMDRDQGRPAMYALDIIRNGAWIVQRDASGDIASKPPLQPWLVALCCLPFDEINETLLYLPTALATLFVAWMVFAAGSRYFGTAAGLMAGLAYLMSPLIARQVWLNRSDAVFSLTVLGTALLGWRAWRTGRGWTWFWLAGGVSALAKGPLGLILAATGLLAAWWEKRSGHPHPIRGLRWSGLVLFAALPLTWLVLGLWTVGQPLIDKIFLDELLGKAVEGDKGQLPFLYFWQPFFNYFLTRYAPWSLFTVVALWRIARQPDPRDEVRRFERFVWFLFVGGLILFSLAAHHRADHLLPLIPAAALLAGRELARLAERGFRPMKRWTPQARLRALSTVALVFGLGVVFVHYHFVRAKDIKVRRTVGVKQLAADIRARVGRRFPLTFANTPAALQFYLKSMRPEVSLAQATTILKAPVPAFVAIEDVEDFAAAMGAAFDSLHIVARWPATGEPDVAIFSNHPRLEYTHPMRVLSGDLSIYMDGVHLDRPGRDRLGFRANSPRGELRVANEGERPRRLDLSLDNVHPGDVTALEGPAPQAPQAQHGSRCRMRGVLEPGKRWILQFGRERTTSDTLRVGMISDCRQAYWLRHWLGRNDVFDHLDFLVVNGDFVWERVWRYDLFLEQARHWDTVIFPVMGNHDRVEDSRFPAEAFQNRFGYRTRAFDYGPARFVLLDTGAERLDETQFAFLQESFAREPRPPQALVFCHVPPGKLKPSLDAQGRERDGENPGRRFIRQAARAGVDTIYAGHVNVFAVHDYATSHGTVRVVTTAGAGEKMHEADYEPHWLELTIAPGGIHEQSRPIPKPSWGANLVSNWRHRDAFRVRRFGGAALLFFSLAFIVAAAAHATLRVAHPGQGTMRSCVHSRPARPPARSS
;
A
#
# COMPACT_ATOMS: atom_id res chain seq x y z
N MET A 1 23.42 97.18 -3.25
CA MET A 1 23.89 96.05 -2.43
C MET A 1 22.70 95.15 -2.20
N THR A 2 22.66 94.03 -2.91
CA THR A 2 21.53 93.10 -2.98
C THR A 2 21.54 92.13 -1.81
N THR A 3 20.33 91.81 -1.38
CA THR A 3 19.91 91.04 -0.20
C THR A 3 20.23 89.55 -0.28
N ASP A 4 20.81 88.97 0.78
CA ASP A 4 20.93 87.52 0.99
C ASP A 4 19.87 87.02 1.96
N VAL A 5 19.12 85.99 1.52
CA VAL A 5 18.12 85.21 2.25
C VAL A 5 18.74 83.82 2.53
N PRO A 6 18.51 83.20 3.70
CA PRO A 6 19.23 82.00 4.12
C PRO A 6 18.72 80.72 3.45
N SER A 7 19.65 79.80 3.18
CA SER A 7 19.39 78.47 2.62
C SER A 7 19.04 77.45 3.71
N ASP A 8 17.80 76.95 3.70
CA ASP A 8 17.39 75.74 4.43
C ASP A 8 17.99 74.49 3.77
N SER A 9 18.67 73.67 4.57
CA SER A 9 19.16 72.34 4.18
C SER A 9 18.05 71.29 4.39
N PRO A 10 17.73 70.43 3.42
CA PRO A 10 16.70 69.41 3.62
C PRO A 10 17.22 68.26 4.49
N ALA A 11 16.38 67.90 5.47
CA ALA A 11 16.55 66.80 6.41
C ALA A 11 16.90 65.47 5.73
N GLY A 12 17.81 64.72 6.39
CA GLY A 12 18.33 63.44 5.93
C GLY A 12 17.27 62.40 5.59
N SER A 13 17.51 61.70 4.50
CA SER A 13 16.74 60.53 4.07
C SER A 13 16.79 59.43 5.13
N PRO A 14 15.67 58.75 5.47
CA PRO A 14 15.68 57.67 6.45
C PRO A 14 16.53 56.50 5.94
N ALA A 15 17.50 56.09 6.76
CA ALA A 15 18.38 54.94 6.51
C ALA A 15 17.54 53.68 6.20
N VAL A 16 17.67 53.17 4.97
CA VAL A 16 17.07 51.90 4.55
C VAL A 16 17.78 50.78 5.33
N ALA A 17 17.05 50.13 6.24
CA ALA A 17 17.59 49.00 7.01
C ALA A 17 18.14 47.91 6.06
N ALA A 18 19.36 47.45 6.33
CA ALA A 18 20.01 46.41 5.53
C ALA A 18 19.16 45.12 5.53
N PRO A 19 19.01 44.44 4.39
CA PRO A 19 18.22 43.22 4.27
C PRO A 19 18.79 42.09 5.15
N ILE A 20 17.91 41.27 5.74
CA ILE A 20 18.31 40.16 6.61
C ILE A 20 19.07 39.10 5.81
N SER A 21 20.36 38.89 6.11
CA SER A 21 21.14 37.79 5.55
C SER A 21 20.94 36.51 6.39
N PHE A 22 20.19 35.55 5.83
CA PHE A 22 20.10 34.18 6.34
C PHE A 22 20.73 33.26 5.30
N LEU A 23 21.61 32.34 5.72
CA LEU A 23 22.20 31.38 4.79
C LEU A 23 21.09 30.51 4.19
N PRO A 24 20.91 30.47 2.85
CA PRO A 24 19.78 29.78 2.20
C PRO A 24 19.62 28.31 2.63
N TRP A 25 20.74 27.60 2.84
CA TRP A 25 20.72 26.19 3.24
C TRP A 25 20.15 25.99 4.66
N LYS A 26 20.42 26.90 5.60
CA LYS A 26 19.87 26.81 6.97
C LYS A 26 18.35 26.95 6.95
N ALA A 27 17.83 27.89 6.15
CA ALA A 27 16.39 28.12 6.06
C ALA A 27 15.69 26.92 5.38
N PHE A 28 16.33 26.36 4.36
CA PHE A 28 15.88 25.13 3.72
C PHE A 28 15.80 23.95 4.71
N VAL A 29 16.81 23.78 5.57
CA VAL A 29 16.79 22.76 6.63
C VAL A 29 15.66 22.99 7.61
N VAL A 30 15.40 24.23 8.03
CA VAL A 30 14.28 24.56 8.94
C VAL A 30 12.93 24.21 8.33
N VAL A 31 12.69 24.57 7.05
CA VAL A 31 11.43 24.23 6.36
C VAL A 31 11.26 22.71 6.26
N SER A 32 12.35 21.99 5.94
CA SER A 32 12.32 20.53 5.83
C SER A 32 12.10 19.84 7.18
N ALA A 33 12.74 20.34 8.25
CA ALA A 33 12.53 19.84 9.61
C ALA A 33 11.11 20.11 10.11
N ALA A 34 10.54 21.28 9.79
CA ALA A 34 9.15 21.63 10.11
C ALA A 34 8.15 20.68 9.44
N TRP A 35 8.39 20.36 8.16
CA TRP A 35 7.60 19.36 7.44
C TRP A 35 7.74 17.97 8.08
N LEU A 36 8.96 17.53 8.40
CA LEU A 36 9.20 16.23 9.01
C LEU A 36 8.50 16.13 10.37
N ALA A 37 8.56 17.18 11.19
CA ALA A 37 7.84 17.25 12.46
C ALA A 37 6.33 17.10 12.27
N LEU A 38 5.73 17.76 11.27
CA LEU A 38 4.32 17.59 10.94
C LEU A 38 3.97 16.16 10.50
N VAL A 39 4.81 15.55 9.66
CA VAL A 39 4.63 14.15 9.22
C VAL A 39 4.66 13.22 10.42
N VAL A 40 5.64 13.35 11.31
CA VAL A 40 5.79 12.51 12.50
C VAL A 40 4.61 12.70 13.44
N LEU A 41 4.21 13.94 13.74
CA LEU A 41 3.05 14.23 14.60
C LEU A 41 1.74 13.69 14.02
N ARG A 42 1.56 13.76 12.70
CA ARG A 42 0.35 13.22 12.07
C ARG A 42 0.38 11.70 11.99
N GLY A 43 1.54 11.11 11.74
CA GLY A 43 1.74 9.66 11.69
C GLY A 43 1.68 8.97 13.05
N SER A 44 1.96 9.69 14.16
CA SER A 44 1.83 9.17 15.52
C SER A 44 0.39 9.26 16.05
N ALA A 45 -0.48 10.05 15.43
CA ALA A 45 -1.88 10.17 15.83
C ALA A 45 -2.69 8.92 15.43
N PRO A 46 -3.83 8.65 16.09
CA PRO A 46 -4.71 7.55 15.69
C PRO A 46 -5.12 7.63 14.21
N PRO A 47 -5.16 6.49 13.50
CA PRO A 47 -5.52 6.47 12.08
C PRO A 47 -6.97 6.88 11.85
N ASP A 48 -7.23 7.56 10.73
CA ASP A 48 -8.53 8.14 10.39
C ASP A 48 -9.00 7.87 8.95
N LEU A 49 -8.62 6.71 8.39
CA LEU A 49 -8.94 6.28 7.02
C LEU A 49 -10.43 6.29 6.68
N MET A 50 -11.33 6.04 7.65
CA MET A 50 -12.78 6.10 7.41
C MET A 50 -13.35 7.52 7.38
N ASP A 51 -12.53 8.54 7.69
CA ASP A 51 -12.95 9.93 7.61
C ASP A 51 -12.53 10.59 6.28
N ARG A 52 -13.20 11.68 5.93
CA ARG A 52 -12.84 12.61 4.84
C ARG A 52 -12.76 11.98 3.45
N ASP A 53 -13.57 10.95 3.21
CA ASP A 53 -13.73 10.25 1.93
C ASP A 53 -12.43 9.56 1.46
N GLN A 54 -11.57 9.12 2.38
CA GLN A 54 -10.29 8.48 2.03
C GLN A 54 -10.43 7.00 1.63
N GLY A 55 -11.52 6.34 2.04
CA GLY A 55 -11.79 4.94 1.75
C GLY A 55 -11.76 4.62 0.26
N ARG A 56 -12.54 5.34 -0.55
CA ARG A 56 -12.58 5.16 -2.02
C ARG A 56 -11.21 5.33 -2.69
N PRO A 57 -10.47 6.44 -2.48
CA PRO A 57 -9.10 6.57 -2.98
C PRO A 57 -8.13 5.48 -2.53
N ALA A 58 -8.30 4.94 -1.31
CA ALA A 58 -7.47 3.83 -0.84
C ALA A 58 -7.78 2.54 -1.58
N MET A 59 -9.06 2.26 -1.87
CA MET A 59 -9.46 1.12 -2.68
C MET A 59 -8.95 1.23 -4.12
N TYR A 60 -8.94 2.43 -4.74
CA TYR A 60 -8.38 2.61 -6.08
C TYR A 60 -6.89 2.23 -6.16
N ALA A 61 -6.09 2.63 -5.15
CA ALA A 61 -4.69 2.24 -5.08
C ALA A 61 -4.54 0.73 -4.86
N LEU A 62 -5.37 0.14 -3.99
CA LEU A 62 -5.37 -1.28 -3.73
C LEU A 62 -5.80 -2.09 -4.96
N ASP A 63 -6.69 -1.56 -5.80
CA ASP A 63 -7.13 -2.17 -7.06
C ASP A 63 -6.00 -2.26 -8.09
N ILE A 64 -5.15 -1.24 -8.17
CA ILE A 64 -3.93 -1.30 -8.99
C ILE A 64 -3.01 -2.42 -8.47
N ILE A 65 -2.76 -2.44 -7.17
CA ILE A 65 -1.79 -3.36 -6.55
C ILE A 65 -2.28 -4.82 -6.61
N ARG A 66 -3.59 -5.06 -6.42
CA ARG A 66 -4.17 -6.40 -6.34
C ARG A 66 -4.68 -6.93 -7.67
N ASN A 67 -5.34 -6.08 -8.46
CA ASN A 67 -6.00 -6.48 -9.70
C ASN A 67 -5.27 -5.99 -10.97
N GLY A 68 -4.20 -5.19 -10.83
CA GLY A 68 -3.47 -4.64 -11.97
C GLY A 68 -4.25 -3.56 -12.72
N ALA A 69 -5.23 -2.92 -12.07
CA ALA A 69 -6.16 -1.96 -12.65
C ALA A 69 -5.53 -0.58 -12.92
N TRP A 70 -4.43 -0.52 -13.68
CA TRP A 70 -3.69 0.73 -13.95
C TRP A 70 -4.49 1.75 -14.76
N ILE A 71 -5.38 1.34 -15.65
CA ILE A 71 -6.11 2.28 -16.50
C ILE A 71 -7.40 2.75 -15.81
N VAL A 72 -8.29 1.82 -15.44
CA VAL A 72 -9.58 2.12 -14.80
C VAL A 72 -9.66 1.40 -13.46
N GLN A 73 -9.61 2.16 -12.38
CA GLN A 73 -9.73 1.65 -11.01
C GLN A 73 -11.20 1.57 -10.59
N ARG A 74 -11.50 0.67 -9.66
CA ARG A 74 -12.79 0.58 -8.98
C ARG A 74 -12.64 0.63 -7.47
N ASP A 75 -13.69 1.07 -6.77
CA ASP A 75 -13.77 0.96 -5.32
C ASP A 75 -14.33 -0.41 -4.88
N ALA A 76 -14.59 -0.58 -3.58
CA ALA A 76 -15.06 -1.83 -3.01
C ALA A 76 -16.45 -2.25 -3.55
N SER A 77 -17.34 -1.30 -3.85
CA SER A 77 -18.66 -1.61 -4.44
C SER A 77 -18.57 -1.96 -5.94
N GLY A 78 -17.40 -1.77 -6.55
CA GLY A 78 -17.21 -2.00 -7.99
C GLY A 78 -17.47 -0.76 -8.84
N ASP A 79 -17.69 0.41 -8.24
CA ASP A 79 -17.89 1.67 -8.97
C ASP A 79 -16.58 2.14 -9.59
N ILE A 80 -16.67 2.64 -10.82
CA ILE A 80 -15.52 3.23 -11.52
C ILE A 80 -15.05 4.50 -10.80
N ALA A 81 -13.73 4.67 -10.72
CA ALA A 81 -13.11 5.86 -10.14
C ALA A 81 -13.62 7.14 -10.79
N SER A 82 -14.06 8.09 -9.93
CA SER A 82 -14.62 9.37 -10.33
C SER A 82 -13.58 10.43 -10.71
N LYS A 83 -12.29 10.13 -10.56
CA LYS A 83 -11.20 11.07 -10.76
C LYS A 83 -10.09 10.44 -11.61
N PRO A 84 -9.33 11.26 -12.36
CA PRO A 84 -8.15 10.79 -13.10
C PRO A 84 -7.09 10.12 -12.18
N PRO A 85 -6.21 9.29 -12.73
CA PRO A 85 -5.55 8.23 -11.98
C PRO A 85 -4.21 8.63 -11.32
N LEU A 86 -3.77 9.89 -11.40
CA LEU A 86 -2.41 10.26 -10.94
C LEU A 86 -2.17 9.94 -9.46
N GLN A 87 -3.13 10.24 -8.57
CA GLN A 87 -2.98 9.94 -7.15
C GLN A 87 -2.84 8.43 -6.87
N PRO A 88 -3.76 7.55 -7.31
CA PRO A 88 -3.61 6.12 -7.08
C PRO A 88 -2.39 5.52 -7.81
N TRP A 89 -1.97 6.06 -8.96
CA TRP A 89 -0.70 5.68 -9.60
C TRP A 89 0.51 5.97 -8.70
N LEU A 90 0.62 7.17 -8.14
CA LEU A 90 1.72 7.52 -7.25
C LEU A 90 1.76 6.62 -6.01
N VAL A 91 0.59 6.31 -5.42
CA VAL A 91 0.51 5.37 -4.30
C VAL A 91 0.98 3.98 -4.71
N ALA A 92 0.46 3.44 -5.83
CA ALA A 92 0.83 2.12 -6.33
C ALA A 92 2.33 2.03 -6.59
N LEU A 93 2.93 3.05 -7.22
CA LEU A 93 4.37 3.14 -7.46
C LEU A 93 5.19 3.12 -6.16
N CYS A 94 4.72 3.77 -5.09
CA CYS A 94 5.36 3.71 -3.77
C CYS A 94 5.27 2.31 -3.15
N CYS A 95 4.23 1.53 -3.49
CA CYS A 95 3.98 0.19 -2.94
C CYS A 95 4.74 -0.92 -3.69
N LEU A 96 5.05 -0.74 -4.98
CA LEU A 96 5.72 -1.75 -5.82
C LEU A 96 6.99 -2.36 -5.20
N PRO A 97 7.92 -1.60 -4.56
CA PRO A 97 9.14 -2.17 -3.99
C PRO A 97 8.89 -3.10 -2.80
N PHE A 98 7.77 -2.89 -2.10
CA PHE A 98 7.46 -3.59 -0.85
C PHE A 98 6.45 -4.73 -1.07
N ASP A 99 5.77 -4.77 -2.22
CA ASP A 99 4.64 -5.69 -2.51
C ASP A 99 3.55 -5.62 -1.41
N GLU A 100 3.45 -4.45 -0.79
CA GLU A 100 2.67 -4.17 0.39
C GLU A 100 2.11 -2.75 0.28
N ILE A 101 0.92 -2.57 0.83
CA ILE A 101 0.38 -1.25 1.12
C ILE A 101 0.13 -1.14 2.62
N ASN A 102 0.43 0.04 3.15
CA ASN A 102 0.17 0.45 4.52
C ASN A 102 -0.14 1.96 4.51
N GLU A 103 -0.53 2.50 5.67
CA GLU A 103 -0.88 3.92 5.80
C GLU A 103 0.26 4.86 5.39
N THR A 104 1.49 4.54 5.78
CA THR A 104 2.66 5.36 5.43
C THR A 104 2.84 5.46 3.92
N LEU A 105 2.80 4.33 3.21
CA LEU A 105 2.92 4.29 1.75
C LEU A 105 1.70 4.91 1.05
N LEU A 106 0.51 4.79 1.66
CA LEU A 106 -0.72 5.40 1.18
C LEU A 106 -0.65 6.94 1.21
N TYR A 107 -0.07 7.50 2.28
CA TYR A 107 0.02 8.95 2.48
C TYR A 107 1.33 9.57 1.98
N LEU A 108 2.33 8.75 1.63
CA LEU A 108 3.64 9.24 1.18
C LEU A 108 3.56 10.20 -0.01
N PRO A 109 2.75 9.97 -1.07
CA PRO A 109 2.65 10.91 -2.18
C PRO A 109 2.15 12.30 -1.77
N THR A 110 1.17 12.37 -0.86
CA THR A 110 0.62 13.66 -0.39
C THR A 110 1.57 14.35 0.59
N ALA A 111 2.21 13.59 1.48
CA ALA A 111 3.28 14.08 2.34
C ALA A 111 4.41 14.73 1.50
N LEU A 112 4.91 14.02 0.48
CA LEU A 112 5.94 14.54 -0.41
C LEU A 112 5.46 15.73 -1.24
N ALA A 113 4.20 15.72 -1.70
CA ALA A 113 3.65 16.86 -2.44
C ALA A 113 3.67 18.14 -1.60
N THR A 114 3.30 18.06 -0.32
CA THR A 114 3.38 19.22 0.59
C THR A 114 4.82 19.68 0.83
N LEU A 115 5.79 18.77 0.90
CA LEU A 115 7.21 19.12 1.00
C LEU A 115 7.69 19.91 -0.24
N PHE A 116 7.40 19.40 -1.43
CA PHE A 116 7.82 20.06 -2.67
C PHE A 116 7.17 21.41 -2.85
N VAL A 117 5.89 21.56 -2.50
CA VAL A 117 5.24 22.88 -2.47
C VAL A 117 5.95 23.82 -1.50
N ALA A 118 6.28 23.36 -0.28
CA ALA A 118 7.01 24.18 0.70
C ALA A 118 8.38 24.61 0.16
N TRP A 119 9.12 23.72 -0.51
CA TRP A 119 10.39 24.05 -1.15
C TRP A 119 10.24 25.02 -2.32
N MET A 120 9.22 24.87 -3.16
CA MET A 120 8.97 25.78 -4.28
C MET A 120 8.57 27.17 -3.81
N VAL A 121 7.73 27.26 -2.78
CA VAL A 121 7.35 28.53 -2.13
C VAL A 121 8.56 29.17 -1.45
N PHE A 122 9.36 28.39 -0.71
CA PHE A 122 10.61 28.86 -0.11
C PHE A 122 11.58 29.41 -1.16
N ALA A 123 11.80 28.68 -2.26
CA ALA A 123 12.72 29.07 -3.32
C ALA A 123 12.23 30.32 -4.08
N ALA A 124 10.96 30.36 -4.45
CA ALA A 124 10.38 31.52 -5.13
C ALA A 124 10.36 32.75 -4.21
N GLY A 125 9.93 32.60 -2.96
CA GLY A 125 9.98 33.68 -1.96
C GLY A 125 11.40 34.19 -1.72
N SER A 126 12.38 33.29 -1.62
CA SER A 126 13.79 33.66 -1.45
C SER A 126 14.33 34.44 -2.65
N ARG A 127 13.96 34.04 -3.88
CA ARG A 127 14.44 34.67 -5.11
C ARG A 127 13.85 36.05 -5.37
N TYR A 128 12.57 36.25 -5.08
CA TYR A 128 11.88 37.50 -5.43
C TYR A 128 11.69 38.45 -4.24
N PHE A 129 11.65 37.93 -3.02
CA PHE A 129 11.39 38.70 -1.80
C PHE A 129 12.49 38.59 -0.73
N GLY A 130 13.54 37.79 -0.97
CA GLY A 130 14.65 37.56 -0.03
C GLY A 130 14.46 36.35 0.87
N THR A 131 15.58 35.80 1.40
CA THR A 131 15.59 34.52 2.14
C THR A 131 14.68 34.52 3.37
N ALA A 132 14.56 35.65 4.08
CA ALA A 132 13.64 35.79 5.20
C ALA A 132 12.17 35.60 4.77
N ALA A 133 11.77 36.18 3.65
CA ALA A 133 10.43 36.02 3.09
C ALA A 133 10.19 34.59 2.59
N GLY A 134 11.21 33.96 1.98
CA GLY A 134 11.16 32.55 1.60
C GLY A 134 10.94 31.63 2.80
N LEU A 135 11.70 31.80 3.88
CA LEU A 135 11.54 31.03 5.12
C LEU A 135 10.13 31.21 5.70
N MET A 136 9.66 32.45 5.83
CA MET A 136 8.32 32.74 6.35
C MET A 136 7.22 32.20 5.44
N ALA A 137 7.41 32.23 4.12
CA ALA A 137 6.44 31.65 3.19
C ALA A 137 6.36 30.13 3.33
N GLY A 138 7.49 29.44 3.46
CA GLY A 138 7.52 27.99 3.71
C GLY A 138 6.84 27.61 5.04
N LEU A 139 7.10 28.37 6.11
CA LEU A 139 6.44 28.16 7.40
C LEU A 139 4.95 28.52 7.38
N ALA A 140 4.55 29.62 6.74
CA ALA A 140 3.13 30.00 6.61
C ALA A 140 2.33 28.97 5.82
N TYR A 141 2.93 28.34 4.80
CA TYR A 141 2.34 27.21 4.12
C TYR A 141 2.15 26.02 5.09
N LEU A 142 3.25 25.52 5.68
CA LEU A 142 3.24 24.30 6.51
C LEU A 142 2.41 24.44 7.80
N MET A 143 2.54 25.56 8.51
CA MET A 143 1.91 25.80 9.82
C MET A 143 0.46 26.27 9.69
N SER A 144 -0.30 25.70 8.77
CA SER A 144 -1.73 25.99 8.61
C SER A 144 -2.57 24.72 8.85
N PRO A 145 -3.78 24.83 9.41
CA PRO A 145 -4.68 23.69 9.60
C PRO A 145 -4.96 22.89 8.31
N LEU A 146 -4.98 23.57 7.15
CA LEU A 146 -5.13 22.94 5.84
C LEU A 146 -3.96 22.00 5.53
N ILE A 147 -2.71 22.46 5.67
CA ILE A 147 -1.55 21.64 5.31
C ILE A 147 -1.28 20.55 6.36
N ALA A 148 -1.49 20.84 7.64
CA ALA A 148 -1.40 19.84 8.71
C ALA A 148 -2.38 18.66 8.48
N ARG A 149 -3.49 18.90 7.80
CA ARG A 149 -4.38 17.84 7.33
C ARG A 149 -3.80 17.11 6.12
N GLN A 150 -3.41 17.84 5.09
CA GLN A 150 -3.05 17.29 3.77
C GLN A 150 -1.74 16.48 3.77
N VAL A 151 -0.84 16.75 4.72
CA VAL A 151 0.43 16.01 4.88
C VAL A 151 0.23 14.52 5.19
N TRP A 152 -0.93 14.14 5.72
CA TRP A 152 -1.26 12.76 6.12
C TRP A 152 -2.73 12.44 5.78
N LEU A 153 -3.04 12.54 4.48
CA LEU A 153 -4.39 12.34 3.93
C LEU A 153 -4.29 11.72 2.54
N ASN A 154 -5.06 10.68 2.25
CA ASN A 154 -5.07 10.06 0.92
C ASN A 154 -6.10 10.73 0.00
N ARG A 155 -5.75 11.92 -0.50
CA ARG A 155 -6.56 12.67 -1.47
C ARG A 155 -5.66 13.33 -2.50
N SER A 156 -6.19 13.54 -3.71
CA SER A 156 -5.44 14.15 -4.80
C SER A 156 -5.15 15.65 -4.60
N ASP A 157 -5.71 16.30 -3.57
CA ASP A 157 -5.65 17.75 -3.40
C ASP A 157 -4.21 18.27 -3.25
N ALA A 158 -3.36 17.62 -2.44
CA ALA A 158 -1.97 18.03 -2.25
C ALA A 158 -1.13 17.90 -3.53
N VAL A 159 -1.28 16.78 -4.24
CA VAL A 159 -0.63 16.55 -5.54
C VAL A 159 -1.12 17.56 -6.57
N PHE A 160 -2.42 17.84 -6.60
CA PHE A 160 -3.01 18.86 -7.47
C PHE A 160 -2.46 20.26 -7.16
N SER A 161 -2.31 20.63 -5.88
CA SER A 161 -1.68 21.89 -5.49
C SER A 161 -0.23 21.99 -5.96
N LEU A 162 0.53 20.89 -5.88
CA LEU A 162 1.90 20.84 -6.38
C LEU A 162 1.96 21.05 -7.89
N THR A 163 1.13 20.33 -8.65
CA THR A 163 1.14 20.43 -10.12
C THR A 163 0.64 21.78 -10.60
N VAL A 164 -0.34 22.39 -9.92
CA VAL A 164 -0.81 23.76 -10.21
C VAL A 164 0.29 24.78 -9.97
N LEU A 165 0.96 24.74 -8.81
CA LEU A 165 2.06 25.66 -8.52
C LEU A 165 3.23 25.47 -9.50
N GLY A 166 3.59 24.23 -9.81
CA GLY A 166 4.63 23.92 -10.80
C GLY A 166 4.29 24.47 -12.18
N THR A 167 3.06 24.26 -12.62
CA THR A 167 2.54 24.82 -13.89
C THR A 167 2.60 26.34 -13.85
N ALA A 168 2.13 26.98 -12.77
CA ALA A 168 2.15 28.43 -12.63
C ALA A 168 3.57 29.00 -12.68
N LEU A 169 4.53 28.43 -11.97
CA LEU A 169 5.92 28.91 -11.95
C LEU A 169 6.65 28.68 -13.29
N LEU A 170 6.32 27.61 -14.02
CA LEU A 170 6.77 27.41 -15.40
C LEU A 170 6.16 28.44 -16.35
N GLY A 171 4.88 28.78 -16.17
CA GLY A 171 4.20 29.85 -16.90
C GLY A 171 4.83 31.22 -16.61
N TRP A 172 5.12 31.52 -15.34
CA TRP A 172 5.84 32.72 -14.92
C TRP A 172 7.22 32.82 -15.60
N ARG A 173 8.01 31.74 -15.58
CA ARG A 173 9.29 31.70 -16.30
C ARG A 173 9.10 31.95 -17.79
N ALA A 174 8.15 31.26 -18.41
CA ALA A 174 7.91 31.34 -19.84
C ALA A 174 7.47 32.74 -20.27
N TRP A 175 6.63 33.39 -19.47
CA TRP A 175 6.25 34.78 -19.66
C TRP A 175 7.46 35.71 -19.55
N ARG A 176 8.30 35.56 -18.51
CA ARG A 176 9.49 36.38 -18.29
C ARG A 176 10.54 36.23 -19.39
N THR A 177 10.78 35.02 -19.90
CA THR A 177 11.85 34.75 -20.86
C THR A 177 11.38 34.65 -22.31
N GLY A 178 10.07 34.66 -22.57
CA GLY A 178 9.48 34.42 -23.89
C GLY A 178 9.71 33.01 -24.46
N ARG A 179 10.15 32.06 -23.62
CA ARG A 179 10.57 30.69 -24.00
C ARG A 179 10.21 29.70 -22.91
N GLY A 180 9.96 28.44 -23.26
CA GLY A 180 9.68 27.36 -22.28
C GLY A 180 8.19 27.02 -22.09
N TRP A 181 7.30 27.53 -22.94
CA TRP A 181 5.88 27.23 -22.94
C TRP A 181 5.56 25.73 -23.06
N THR A 182 6.41 24.94 -23.73
CA THR A 182 6.27 23.49 -23.80
C THR A 182 6.17 22.84 -22.41
N TRP A 183 7.00 23.27 -21.47
CA TRP A 183 7.00 22.74 -20.11
C TRP A 183 5.77 23.17 -19.31
N PHE A 184 5.27 24.38 -19.55
CA PHE A 184 4.00 24.85 -18.98
C PHE A 184 2.84 23.94 -19.42
N TRP A 185 2.74 23.63 -20.71
CA TRP A 185 1.69 22.76 -21.23
C TRP A 185 1.78 21.31 -20.75
N LEU A 186 2.98 20.73 -20.74
CA LEU A 186 3.21 19.38 -20.21
C LEU A 186 2.86 19.29 -18.73
N ALA A 187 3.29 20.26 -17.92
CA ALA A 187 2.94 20.34 -16.50
C ALA A 187 1.43 20.51 -16.29
N GLY A 188 0.76 21.30 -17.16
CA GLY A 188 -0.69 21.39 -17.20
C GLY A 188 -1.36 20.05 -17.47
N GLY A 189 -0.83 19.24 -18.39
CA GLY A 189 -1.36 17.91 -18.73
C GLY A 189 -1.23 16.94 -17.55
N VAL A 190 -0.09 16.98 -16.84
CA VAL A 190 0.09 16.24 -15.58
C VAL A 190 -0.90 16.72 -14.51
N SER A 191 -1.12 18.03 -14.40
CA SER A 191 -2.13 18.57 -13.48
C SER A 191 -3.55 18.12 -13.85
N ALA A 192 -3.84 17.92 -15.13
CA ALA A 192 -5.13 17.39 -15.60
C ALA A 192 -5.34 15.92 -15.19
N LEU A 193 -4.28 15.12 -15.17
CA LEU A 193 -4.31 13.75 -14.64
C LEU A 193 -4.48 13.69 -13.11
N ALA A 194 -4.37 14.81 -12.38
CA ALA A 194 -4.63 14.87 -10.94
C ALA A 194 -6.11 15.16 -10.62
N LYS A 195 -6.71 16.13 -11.31
CA LYS A 195 -8.07 16.61 -11.01
C LYS A 195 -8.79 17.31 -12.17
N GLY A 196 -8.42 16.98 -13.42
CA GLY A 196 -9.00 17.58 -14.62
C GLY A 196 -8.39 18.93 -15.02
N PRO A 197 -8.88 19.55 -16.11
CA PRO A 197 -8.24 20.69 -16.77
C PRO A 197 -8.17 21.97 -15.92
N LEU A 198 -8.92 22.03 -14.81
CA LEU A 198 -8.95 23.17 -13.89
C LEU A 198 -7.56 23.60 -13.42
N GLY A 199 -6.61 22.66 -13.28
CA GLY A 199 -5.28 23.01 -12.81
C GLY A 199 -4.50 23.93 -13.75
N LEU A 200 -4.64 23.73 -15.05
CA LEU A 200 -4.06 24.62 -16.07
C LEU A 200 -4.71 26.01 -16.01
N ILE A 201 -6.04 26.06 -15.88
CA ILE A 201 -6.81 27.32 -15.80
C ILE A 201 -6.36 28.13 -14.58
N LEU A 202 -6.31 27.50 -13.41
CA LEU A 202 -5.82 28.14 -12.18
C LEU A 202 -4.40 28.68 -12.35
N ALA A 203 -3.48 27.88 -12.89
CA ALA A 203 -2.11 28.31 -13.14
C ALA A 203 -2.03 29.49 -14.13
N ALA A 204 -2.86 29.50 -15.18
CA ALA A 204 -2.91 30.54 -16.19
C ALA A 204 -3.45 31.88 -15.65
N THR A 205 -4.25 31.88 -14.58
CA THR A 205 -4.75 33.14 -13.98
C THR A 205 -3.62 34.10 -13.61
N GLY A 206 -2.48 33.61 -13.14
CA GLY A 206 -1.31 34.44 -12.84
C GLY A 206 -0.80 35.27 -14.02
N LEU A 207 -1.02 34.81 -15.27
CA LEU A 207 -0.61 35.51 -16.48
C LEU A 207 -1.44 36.78 -16.76
N LEU A 208 -2.58 36.97 -16.08
CA LEU A 208 -3.33 38.23 -16.10
C LEU A 208 -2.49 39.41 -15.57
N ALA A 209 -1.39 39.14 -14.87
CA ALA A 209 -0.39 40.14 -14.53
C ALA A 209 0.15 40.90 -15.75
N ALA A 210 0.21 40.28 -16.94
CA ALA A 210 0.63 40.94 -18.18
C ALA A 210 -0.33 42.07 -18.59
N TRP A 211 -1.63 41.88 -18.36
CA TRP A 211 -2.64 42.91 -18.59
C TRP A 211 -2.50 44.06 -17.59
N TRP A 212 -2.22 43.77 -16.31
CA TRP A 212 -2.00 44.80 -15.29
C TRP A 212 -0.70 45.59 -15.55
N GLU A 213 0.38 44.93 -15.97
CA GLU A 213 1.61 45.58 -16.42
C GLU A 213 1.35 46.52 -17.61
N LYS A 214 0.58 46.07 -18.62
CA LYS A 214 0.18 46.91 -19.76
C LYS A 214 -0.60 48.16 -19.31
N ARG A 215 -1.59 48.01 -18.43
CA ARG A 215 -2.39 49.15 -17.92
C ARG A 215 -1.60 50.10 -17.03
N SER A 216 -0.54 49.63 -16.39
CA SER A 216 0.30 50.46 -15.52
C SER A 216 1.43 51.18 -16.27
N GLY A 217 1.44 51.16 -17.61
CA GLY A 217 2.49 51.80 -18.41
C GLY A 217 3.81 51.02 -18.52
N HIS A 218 3.86 49.76 -18.06
CA HIS A 218 5.05 48.91 -18.10
C HIS A 218 4.81 47.61 -18.89
N PRO A 219 4.38 47.66 -20.17
CA PRO A 219 3.93 46.48 -20.89
C PRO A 219 5.03 45.42 -21.03
N HIS A 220 4.71 44.19 -20.62
CA HIS A 220 5.54 43.00 -20.87
C HIS A 220 4.66 41.90 -21.49
N PRO A 221 4.48 41.86 -22.82
CA PRO A 221 3.53 40.96 -23.46
C PRO A 221 3.95 39.49 -23.36
N ILE A 222 2.97 38.59 -23.43
CA ILE A 222 3.19 37.14 -23.52
C ILE A 222 3.75 36.82 -24.92
N ARG A 223 5.02 36.41 -24.99
CA ARG A 223 5.69 36.03 -26.24
C ARG A 223 5.95 34.53 -26.29
N GLY A 224 5.83 33.93 -27.48
CA GLY A 224 6.20 32.53 -27.72
C GLY A 224 5.17 31.49 -27.27
N LEU A 225 3.98 31.90 -26.82
CA LEU A 225 2.87 30.99 -26.53
C LEU A 225 2.33 30.45 -27.87
N ARG A 226 2.45 29.13 -28.07
CA ARG A 226 2.02 28.46 -29.31
C ARG A 226 0.87 27.51 -29.05
N TRP A 227 -0.10 27.47 -29.97
CA TRP A 227 -1.25 26.55 -29.93
C TRP A 227 -0.86 25.07 -30.00
N SER A 228 0.28 24.73 -30.60
CA SER A 228 0.80 23.35 -30.61
C SER A 228 1.06 22.81 -29.19
N GLY A 229 1.26 23.69 -28.21
CA GLY A 229 1.34 23.29 -26.81
C GLY A 229 0.03 22.75 -26.24
N LEU A 230 -1.13 23.18 -26.76
CA LEU A 230 -2.43 22.66 -26.37
C LEU A 230 -2.57 21.17 -26.74
N VAL A 231 -2.00 20.76 -27.87
CA VAL A 231 -1.95 19.35 -28.29
C VAL A 231 -1.14 18.52 -27.30
N LEU A 232 0.02 19.04 -26.86
CA LEU A 232 0.85 18.37 -25.85
C LEU A 232 0.16 18.27 -24.48
N PHE A 233 -0.57 19.32 -24.09
CA PHE A 233 -1.41 19.30 -22.88
C PHE A 233 -2.49 18.22 -22.98
N ALA A 234 -3.20 18.16 -24.12
CA ALA A 234 -4.33 17.27 -24.31
C ALA A 234 -3.90 15.81 -24.48
N ALA A 235 -2.73 15.55 -25.06
CA ALA A 235 -2.23 14.20 -25.31
C ALA A 235 -2.25 13.31 -24.06
N LEU A 236 -1.75 13.79 -22.91
CA LEU A 236 -1.68 13.00 -21.68
C LEU A 236 -3.07 12.54 -21.16
N PRO A 237 -4.01 13.44 -20.81
CA PRO A 237 -5.33 13.03 -20.34
C PRO A 237 -6.15 12.32 -21.41
N LEU A 238 -6.02 12.69 -22.70
CA LEU A 238 -6.75 12.00 -23.78
C LEU A 238 -6.26 10.58 -23.98
N THR A 239 -4.94 10.31 -23.91
CA THR A 239 -4.42 8.94 -23.99
C THR A 239 -5.02 8.08 -22.88
N TRP A 240 -5.08 8.59 -21.64
CA TRP A 240 -5.71 7.84 -20.55
C TRP A 240 -7.21 7.60 -20.81
N LEU A 241 -7.95 8.62 -21.25
CA LEU A 241 -9.39 8.47 -21.57
C LEU A 241 -9.62 7.46 -22.68
N VAL A 242 -8.85 7.51 -23.77
CA VAL A 242 -8.95 6.57 -24.90
C VAL A 242 -8.67 5.13 -24.43
N LEU A 243 -7.61 4.92 -23.66
CA LEU A 243 -7.32 3.60 -23.09
C LEU A 243 -8.43 3.14 -22.15
N GLY A 244 -8.97 4.05 -21.34
CA GLY A 244 -10.10 3.76 -20.45
C GLY A 244 -11.33 3.31 -21.22
N LEU A 245 -11.71 4.05 -22.27
CA LEU A 245 -12.82 3.69 -23.15
C LEU A 245 -12.62 2.34 -23.82
N TRP A 246 -11.39 2.03 -24.22
CA TRP A 246 -11.06 0.72 -24.79
C TRP A 246 -11.20 -0.42 -23.77
N THR A 247 -10.95 -0.15 -22.48
CA THR A 247 -11.04 -1.18 -21.43
C THR A 247 -12.44 -1.45 -20.89
N VAL A 248 -13.28 -0.42 -20.72
CA VAL A 248 -14.60 -0.56 -20.07
C VAL A 248 -15.76 0.01 -20.88
N GLY A 249 -15.51 0.79 -21.93
CA GLY A 249 -16.55 1.34 -22.80
C GLY A 249 -17.39 2.46 -22.17
N GLN A 250 -18.68 2.47 -22.52
CA GLN A 250 -19.68 3.47 -22.15
C GLN A 250 -19.75 3.79 -20.64
N PRO A 251 -19.65 2.82 -19.70
CA PRO A 251 -19.64 3.10 -18.27
C PRO A 251 -18.61 4.14 -17.81
N LEU A 252 -17.48 4.29 -18.50
CA LEU A 252 -16.50 5.34 -18.18
C LEU A 252 -17.01 6.73 -18.57
N ILE A 253 -17.71 6.82 -19.72
CA ILE A 253 -18.31 8.08 -20.18
C ILE A 253 -19.38 8.52 -19.20
N ASP A 254 -20.27 7.58 -18.86
CA ASP A 254 -21.36 7.85 -17.94
C ASP A 254 -20.80 8.35 -16.60
N LYS A 255 -19.75 7.69 -16.09
CA LYS A 255 -19.12 8.10 -14.83
C LYS A 255 -18.41 9.44 -14.89
N ILE A 256 -17.58 9.67 -15.91
CA ILE A 256 -16.71 10.87 -15.96
C ILE A 256 -17.47 12.09 -16.44
N PHE A 257 -18.33 11.95 -17.46
CA PHE A 257 -18.99 13.06 -18.11
C PHE A 257 -20.40 13.31 -17.58
N LEU A 258 -21.22 12.26 -17.40
CA LEU A 258 -22.60 12.44 -16.92
C LEU A 258 -22.62 12.68 -15.40
N ASP A 259 -22.12 11.74 -14.60
CA ASP A 259 -22.18 11.86 -13.13
C ASP A 259 -21.28 13.00 -12.60
N GLU A 260 -20.03 13.04 -13.05
CA GLU A 260 -19.02 13.91 -12.43
C GLU A 260 -18.91 15.30 -13.05
N LEU A 261 -19.18 15.46 -14.35
CA LEU A 261 -19.00 16.73 -15.07
C LEU A 261 -20.33 17.47 -15.23
N LEU A 262 -21.40 16.79 -15.64
CA LEU A 262 -22.74 17.37 -15.79
C LEU A 262 -23.52 17.35 -14.48
N GLY A 263 -23.62 16.22 -13.78
CA GLY A 263 -24.36 16.10 -12.51
C GLY A 263 -23.87 17.09 -11.45
N LYS A 264 -22.53 17.21 -11.29
CA LYS A 264 -21.96 18.18 -10.34
C LYS A 264 -21.99 19.63 -10.80
N ALA A 265 -22.14 19.89 -12.10
CA ALA A 265 -22.28 21.25 -12.63
C ALA A 265 -23.73 21.75 -12.58
N VAL A 266 -24.72 20.86 -12.69
CA VAL A 266 -26.15 21.20 -12.79
C VAL A 266 -26.86 21.13 -11.44
N GLU A 267 -26.61 20.09 -10.62
CA GLU A 267 -27.38 19.90 -9.38
C GLU A 267 -26.67 20.44 -8.14
N GLY A 268 -25.35 20.31 -8.05
CA GLY A 268 -24.59 20.54 -6.82
C GLY A 268 -25.05 19.60 -5.70
N ASP A 269 -24.14 18.93 -4.99
CA ASP A 269 -24.47 17.88 -4.01
C ASP A 269 -25.49 18.24 -2.89
N LYS A 270 -25.98 19.48 -2.81
CA LYS A 270 -26.97 19.98 -1.83
C LYS A 270 -27.99 20.98 -2.38
N GLY A 271 -28.26 21.02 -3.69
CA GLY A 271 -29.19 22.02 -4.27
C GLY A 271 -28.77 23.47 -4.04
N GLN A 272 -27.45 23.72 -3.93
CA GLN A 272 -26.91 25.07 -3.75
C GLN A 272 -26.93 25.78 -5.10
N LEU A 273 -27.80 26.77 -5.24
CA LEU A 273 -27.81 27.67 -6.39
C LEU A 273 -26.44 28.36 -6.53
N PRO A 274 -25.88 28.43 -7.75
CA PRO A 274 -24.69 29.23 -8.03
C PRO A 274 -24.87 30.67 -7.54
N PHE A 275 -23.77 31.35 -7.20
CA PHE A 275 -23.72 32.75 -6.73
C PHE A 275 -24.25 33.05 -5.31
N LEU A 276 -25.21 32.32 -4.76
CA LEU A 276 -25.74 32.61 -3.40
C LEU A 276 -24.67 32.52 -2.29
N TYR A 277 -23.63 31.73 -2.52
CA TYR A 277 -22.56 31.47 -1.54
C TYR A 277 -21.17 31.95 -1.99
N PHE A 278 -21.08 32.91 -2.92
CA PHE A 278 -19.78 33.34 -3.49
C PHE A 278 -18.79 33.88 -2.44
N TRP A 279 -19.29 34.33 -1.30
CA TRP A 279 -18.52 34.82 -0.15
C TRP A 279 -17.84 33.69 0.64
N GLN A 280 -18.39 32.46 0.60
CA GLN A 280 -17.94 31.34 1.44
C GLN A 280 -16.45 31.00 1.24
N PRO A 281 -15.93 30.85 0.00
CA PRO A 281 -14.53 30.53 -0.20
C PRO A 281 -13.58 31.53 0.46
N PHE A 282 -13.91 32.81 0.43
CA PHE A 282 -13.08 33.83 1.08
C PHE A 282 -13.28 33.87 2.60
N PHE A 283 -14.49 34.19 3.07
CA PHE A 283 -14.73 34.47 4.48
C PHE A 283 -14.74 33.21 5.35
N ASN A 284 -15.40 32.14 4.91
CA ASN A 284 -15.58 30.95 5.73
C ASN A 284 -14.40 29.99 5.62
N TYR A 285 -13.78 29.88 4.44
CA TYR A 285 -12.73 28.88 4.21
C TYR A 285 -11.33 29.49 4.26
N PHE A 286 -11.02 30.49 3.42
CA PHE A 286 -9.68 31.06 3.40
C PHE A 286 -9.32 31.74 4.73
N LEU A 287 -10.16 32.67 5.23
CA LEU A 287 -9.81 33.40 6.45
C LEU A 287 -9.63 32.49 7.66
N THR A 288 -10.51 31.50 7.85
CA THR A 288 -10.50 30.63 9.04
C THR A 288 -9.51 29.46 8.92
N ARG A 289 -9.44 28.78 7.77
CA ARG A 289 -8.64 27.55 7.61
C ARG A 289 -7.18 27.84 7.29
N TYR A 290 -6.88 29.04 6.80
CA TYR A 290 -5.52 29.54 6.60
C TYR A 290 -5.08 30.55 7.67
N ALA A 291 -5.88 30.74 8.72
CA ALA A 291 -5.48 31.54 9.89
C ALA A 291 -4.21 30.96 10.54
N PRO A 292 -3.33 31.80 11.10
CA PRO A 292 -3.40 33.28 11.13
C PRO A 292 -2.82 33.96 9.87
N TRP A 293 -2.28 33.18 8.93
CA TRP A 293 -1.56 33.67 7.75
C TRP A 293 -2.44 34.38 6.72
N SER A 294 -3.74 34.08 6.74
CA SER A 294 -4.75 34.74 5.92
C SER A 294 -4.73 36.27 6.06
N LEU A 295 -4.54 36.79 7.28
CA LEU A 295 -4.45 38.24 7.54
C LEU A 295 -3.27 38.89 6.79
N PHE A 296 -2.09 38.28 6.85
CA PHE A 296 -0.89 38.78 6.17
C PHE A 296 -1.03 38.72 4.65
N THR A 297 -1.74 37.71 4.13
CA THR A 297 -2.10 37.65 2.71
C THR A 297 -2.97 38.85 2.32
N VAL A 298 -4.03 39.16 3.07
CA VAL A 298 -4.92 40.29 2.79
C VAL A 298 -4.16 41.62 2.80
N VAL A 299 -3.29 41.83 3.80
CA VAL A 299 -2.42 43.01 3.88
C VAL A 299 -1.50 43.11 2.65
N ALA A 300 -0.92 41.99 2.21
CA ALA A 300 -0.07 41.94 1.02
C ALA A 300 -0.84 42.33 -0.25
N LEU A 301 -2.05 41.77 -0.44
CA LEU A 301 -2.91 42.06 -1.60
C LEU A 301 -3.25 43.55 -1.67
N TRP A 302 -3.65 44.14 -0.56
CA TRP A 302 -3.95 45.57 -0.47
C TRP A 302 -2.72 46.43 -0.78
N ARG A 303 -1.55 46.08 -0.21
CA ARG A 303 -0.32 46.85 -0.42
C ARG A 303 0.17 46.75 -1.86
N ILE A 304 0.13 45.57 -2.49
CA ILE A 304 0.53 45.40 -3.90
C ILE A 304 -0.38 46.22 -4.81
N ALA A 305 -1.69 46.27 -4.51
CA ALA A 305 -2.63 47.06 -5.28
C ALA A 305 -2.38 48.58 -5.17
N ARG A 306 -1.95 49.07 -4.00
CA ARG A 306 -1.68 50.51 -3.78
C ARG A 306 -0.26 50.95 -4.10
N GLN A 307 0.72 50.15 -3.71
CA GLN A 307 2.15 50.46 -3.73
C GLN A 307 2.95 49.19 -4.11
N PRO A 308 2.92 48.80 -5.38
CA PRO A 308 3.75 47.69 -5.87
C PRO A 308 5.25 48.00 -5.72
N ASP A 309 6.10 46.96 -5.68
CA ASP A 309 7.55 47.16 -5.64
C ASP A 309 8.04 47.98 -6.87
N PRO A 310 8.99 48.92 -6.70
CA PRO A 310 9.49 49.71 -7.83
C PRO A 310 10.31 48.88 -8.83
N ARG A 311 10.90 47.74 -8.40
CA ARG A 311 11.72 46.90 -9.27
C ARG A 311 10.85 46.05 -10.17
N ASP A 312 11.03 46.19 -11.48
CA ASP A 312 10.25 45.51 -12.52
C ASP A 312 10.04 44.01 -12.30
N GLU A 313 11.11 43.26 -12.03
CA GLU A 313 11.01 41.79 -11.88
C GLU A 313 10.19 41.41 -10.64
N VAL A 314 10.38 42.11 -9.52
CA VAL A 314 9.66 41.86 -8.27
C VAL A 314 8.20 42.28 -8.39
N ARG A 315 7.94 43.45 -8.96
CA ARG A 315 6.58 43.94 -9.25
C ARG A 315 5.77 42.97 -10.08
N ARG A 316 6.35 42.48 -11.19
CA ARG A 316 5.70 41.52 -12.07
C ARG A 316 5.37 40.23 -11.31
N PHE A 317 6.28 39.76 -10.45
CA PHE A 317 6.05 38.56 -9.64
C PHE A 317 4.97 38.79 -8.58
N GLU A 318 4.94 39.96 -7.94
CA GLU A 318 3.86 40.36 -7.02
C GLU A 318 2.51 40.30 -7.70
N ARG A 319 2.39 40.90 -8.89
CA ARG A 319 1.16 40.90 -9.68
C ARG A 319 0.78 39.49 -10.16
N PHE A 320 1.78 38.67 -10.53
CA PHE A 320 1.57 37.28 -10.92
C PHE A 320 0.97 36.46 -9.78
N VAL A 321 1.57 36.51 -8.58
CA VAL A 321 1.10 35.79 -7.40
C VAL A 321 -0.24 36.36 -6.91
N TRP A 322 -0.46 37.68 -7.02
CA TRP A 322 -1.74 38.32 -6.73
C TRP A 322 -2.86 37.72 -7.58
N PHE A 323 -2.68 37.64 -8.90
CA PHE A 323 -3.69 37.05 -9.79
C PHE A 323 -3.82 35.54 -9.62
N LEU A 324 -2.72 34.84 -9.33
CA LEU A 324 -2.78 33.41 -9.04
C LEU A 324 -3.69 33.12 -7.84
N PHE A 325 -3.63 33.96 -6.80
CA PHE A 325 -4.52 33.85 -5.64
C PHE A 325 -5.93 34.39 -5.94
N VAL A 326 -6.06 35.66 -6.34
CA VAL A 326 -7.37 36.32 -6.48
C VAL A 326 -8.16 35.78 -7.67
N GLY A 327 -7.50 35.55 -8.81
CA GLY A 327 -8.13 34.96 -9.98
C GLY A 327 -8.63 33.54 -9.70
N GLY A 328 -7.81 32.73 -9.03
CA GLY A 328 -8.23 31.40 -8.57
C GLY A 328 -9.38 31.45 -7.55
N LEU A 329 -9.36 32.42 -6.63
CA LEU A 329 -10.42 32.62 -5.64
C LEU A 329 -11.74 32.98 -6.33
N ILE A 330 -11.71 33.89 -7.32
CA ILE A 330 -12.88 34.23 -8.13
C ILE A 330 -13.45 32.99 -8.81
N LEU A 331 -12.60 32.17 -9.44
CA LEU A 331 -13.04 30.93 -10.09
C LEU A 331 -13.74 29.97 -9.12
N PHE A 332 -13.21 29.80 -7.90
CA PHE A 332 -13.86 28.97 -6.89
C PHE A 332 -15.11 29.59 -6.27
N SER A 333 -15.19 30.92 -6.19
CA SER A 333 -16.39 31.65 -5.73
C SER A 333 -17.54 31.63 -6.73
N LEU A 334 -17.25 31.42 -8.01
CA LEU A 334 -18.26 31.28 -9.06
C LEU A 334 -18.75 29.83 -9.24
N ALA A 335 -18.08 28.86 -8.60
CA ALA A 335 -18.45 27.45 -8.71
C ALA A 335 -19.73 27.13 -7.90
N ALA A 336 -20.56 26.23 -8.39
CA ALA A 336 -21.77 25.80 -7.69
C ALA A 336 -21.46 25.01 -6.39
N HIS A 337 -20.35 24.26 -6.38
CA HIS A 337 -19.98 23.39 -5.26
C HIS A 337 -18.77 23.91 -4.47
N HIS A 338 -19.01 24.29 -3.22
CA HIS A 338 -18.01 24.86 -2.32
C HIS A 338 -17.52 23.86 -1.25
N ARG A 339 -16.25 23.44 -1.32
CA ARG A 339 -15.56 22.67 -0.27
C ARG A 339 -14.29 23.39 0.15
N ALA A 340 -14.02 23.49 1.46
CA ALA A 340 -12.84 24.18 1.98
C ALA A 340 -11.51 23.66 1.39
N ASP A 341 -11.44 22.35 1.13
CA ASP A 341 -10.26 21.69 0.56
C ASP A 341 -9.96 22.13 -0.89
N HIS A 342 -10.92 22.73 -1.60
CA HIS A 342 -10.74 23.22 -2.98
C HIS A 342 -9.78 24.40 -3.07
N LEU A 343 -9.60 25.17 -2.01
CA LEU A 343 -8.70 26.33 -1.99
C LEU A 343 -7.22 25.95 -1.89
N LEU A 344 -6.91 24.67 -1.65
CA LEU A 344 -5.54 24.21 -1.44
C LEU A 344 -4.54 24.67 -2.53
N PRO A 345 -4.86 24.64 -3.85
CA PRO A 345 -3.96 25.11 -4.90
C PRO A 345 -3.65 26.61 -4.85
N LEU A 346 -4.43 27.41 -4.12
CA LEU A 346 -4.20 28.85 -3.95
C LEU A 346 -3.34 29.18 -2.74
N ILE A 347 -3.26 28.25 -1.77
CA ILE A 347 -2.50 28.44 -0.53
C ILE A 347 -1.01 28.73 -0.78
N PRO A 348 -0.32 28.13 -1.78
CA PRO A 348 1.06 28.51 -2.07
C PRO A 348 1.24 29.98 -2.45
N ALA A 349 0.30 30.54 -3.22
CA ALA A 349 0.31 31.96 -3.59
C ALA A 349 0.06 32.84 -2.35
N ALA A 350 -0.92 32.46 -1.53
CA ALA A 350 -1.19 33.13 -0.25
C ALA A 350 0.04 33.08 0.69
N ALA A 351 0.76 31.96 0.74
CA ALA A 351 1.97 31.78 1.54
C ALA A 351 3.12 32.68 1.09
N LEU A 352 3.33 32.83 -0.23
CA LEU A 352 4.30 33.79 -0.77
C LEU A 352 3.99 35.23 -0.34
N LEU A 353 2.72 35.61 -0.42
CA LEU A 353 2.23 36.93 -0.03
C LEU A 353 2.36 37.18 1.48
N ALA A 354 1.93 36.23 2.31
CA ALA A 354 2.05 36.29 3.75
C ALA A 354 3.51 36.33 4.21
N GLY A 355 4.37 35.47 3.61
CA GLY A 355 5.79 35.40 3.94
C GLY A 355 6.54 36.71 3.65
N ARG A 356 6.21 37.39 2.55
CA ARG A 356 6.72 38.73 2.23
C ARG A 356 6.37 39.75 3.32
N GLU A 357 5.12 39.76 3.79
CA GLU A 357 4.70 40.72 4.81
C GLU A 357 5.26 40.39 6.20
N LEU A 358 5.40 39.11 6.54
CA LEU A 358 6.07 38.67 7.77
C LEU A 358 7.55 39.04 7.79
N ALA A 359 8.27 38.89 6.67
CA ALA A 359 9.65 39.33 6.57
C ALA A 359 9.79 40.85 6.74
N ARG A 360 8.90 41.64 6.11
CA ARG A 360 8.85 43.09 6.30
C ARG A 360 8.55 43.49 7.74
N LEU A 361 7.66 42.75 8.42
CA LEU A 361 7.40 42.95 9.84
C LEU A 361 8.65 42.66 10.68
N ALA A 362 9.37 41.59 10.36
CA ALA A 362 10.64 41.24 11.01
C ALA A 362 11.73 42.30 10.77
N GLU A 363 11.74 42.96 9.61
CA GLU A 363 12.69 44.04 9.27
C GLU A 363 12.34 45.36 9.96
N ARG A 364 11.09 45.85 9.82
CA ARG A 364 10.63 47.15 10.33
C ARG A 364 10.39 47.18 11.84
N GLY A 365 9.83 46.09 12.37
CA GLY A 365 9.57 45.90 13.80
C GLY A 365 8.31 46.62 14.27
N PHE A 366 7.75 46.15 15.39
CA PHE A 366 6.65 46.82 16.10
C PHE A 366 7.17 47.41 17.41
N ARG A 367 6.49 48.42 17.96
CA ARG A 367 6.95 49.24 19.10
C ARG A 367 7.62 48.46 20.26
N PRO A 368 7.09 47.33 20.78
CA PRO A 368 7.72 46.58 21.87
C PRO A 368 8.97 45.78 21.46
N MET A 369 9.13 45.44 20.18
CA MET A 369 10.23 44.60 19.67
C MET A 369 11.30 45.40 18.92
N LYS A 370 11.21 46.73 18.88
CA LYS A 370 12.14 47.59 18.13
C LYS A 370 13.58 47.53 18.67
N ARG A 371 13.76 47.09 19.93
CA ARG A 371 15.05 46.83 20.58
C ARG A 371 15.78 45.58 20.04
N TRP A 372 15.06 44.67 19.39
CA TRP A 372 15.62 43.41 18.88
C TRP A 372 16.14 43.59 17.45
N THR A 373 17.27 42.95 17.14
CA THR A 373 17.78 42.92 15.77
C THR A 373 16.76 42.28 14.82
N PRO A 374 16.71 42.66 13.53
CA PRO A 374 15.84 42.02 12.55
C PRO A 374 15.97 40.48 12.52
N GLN A 375 17.19 39.97 12.69
CA GLN A 375 17.47 38.54 12.78
C GLN A 375 16.84 37.89 14.02
N ALA A 376 16.94 38.54 15.19
CA ALA A 376 16.31 38.04 16.42
C ALA A 376 14.78 38.01 16.29
N ARG A 377 14.18 39.06 15.69
CA ARG A 377 12.73 39.12 15.41
C ARG A 377 12.29 38.02 14.45
N LEU A 378 13.04 37.77 13.37
CA LEU A 378 12.75 36.69 12.43
C LEU A 378 12.82 35.31 13.10
N ARG A 379 13.84 35.05 13.93
CA ARG A 379 13.97 33.80 14.69
C ARG A 379 12.80 33.63 15.67
N ALA A 380 12.40 34.69 16.36
CA ALA A 380 11.26 34.66 17.27
C ALA A 380 9.96 34.34 16.54
N LEU A 381 9.67 35.03 15.43
CA LEU A 381 8.49 34.75 14.60
C LEU A 381 8.50 33.32 14.05
N SER A 382 9.66 32.83 13.58
CA SER A 382 9.83 31.45 13.11
C SER A 382 9.54 30.44 14.23
N THR A 383 10.09 30.70 15.42
CA THR A 383 9.95 29.81 16.59
C THR A 383 8.50 29.78 17.06
N VAL A 384 7.84 30.94 17.16
CA VAL A 384 6.42 31.03 17.53
C VAL A 384 5.56 30.29 16.49
N ALA A 385 5.79 30.50 15.19
CA ALA A 385 5.08 29.79 14.14
C ALA A 385 5.20 28.26 14.28
N LEU A 386 6.42 27.77 14.53
CA LEU A 386 6.69 26.35 14.71
C LEU A 386 6.08 25.78 15.98
N VAL A 387 6.38 26.36 17.14
CA VAL A 387 5.92 25.85 18.44
C VAL A 387 4.39 25.90 18.53
N PHE A 388 3.78 27.03 18.16
CA PHE A 388 2.33 27.17 18.20
C PHE A 388 1.66 26.28 17.14
N GLY A 389 2.16 26.29 15.90
CA GLY A 389 1.61 25.49 14.81
C GLY A 389 1.65 23.98 15.13
N LEU A 390 2.82 23.47 15.52
CA LEU A 390 2.99 22.06 15.89
C LEU A 390 2.20 21.72 17.16
N GLY A 391 2.15 22.60 18.16
CA GLY A 391 1.36 22.41 19.38
C GLY A 391 -0.14 22.28 19.10
N VAL A 392 -0.69 23.17 18.26
CA VAL A 392 -2.10 23.10 17.82
C VAL A 392 -2.38 21.80 17.08
N VAL A 393 -1.48 21.38 16.18
CA VAL A 393 -1.61 20.12 15.44
C VAL A 393 -1.59 18.92 16.38
N PHE A 394 -0.64 18.89 17.33
CA PHE A 394 -0.53 17.83 18.32
C PHE A 394 -1.81 17.71 19.16
N VAL A 395 -2.27 18.81 19.76
CA VAL A 395 -3.49 18.85 20.57
C VAL A 395 -4.71 18.42 19.76
N HIS A 396 -4.87 18.99 18.57
CA HIS A 396 -6.03 18.69 17.73
C HIS A 396 -6.08 17.22 17.31
N TYR A 397 -4.96 16.62 16.89
CA TYR A 397 -4.98 15.25 16.37
C TYR A 397 -4.89 14.16 17.45
N HIS A 398 -4.17 14.39 18.55
CA HIS A 398 -4.00 13.37 19.61
C HIS A 398 -5.10 13.43 20.67
N PHE A 399 -5.77 14.57 20.88
CA PHE A 399 -6.76 14.72 21.95
C PHE A 399 -8.16 15.04 21.45
N VAL A 400 -8.30 15.96 20.49
CA VAL A 400 -9.63 16.35 19.98
C VAL A 400 -10.15 15.30 19.00
N ARG A 401 -9.38 15.01 17.95
CA ARG A 401 -9.76 14.08 16.88
C ARG A 401 -9.73 12.63 17.32
N ALA A 402 -8.89 12.26 18.29
CA ALA A 402 -8.86 10.90 18.83
C ALA A 402 -10.22 10.45 19.41
N LYS A 403 -11.09 11.41 19.80
CA LYS A 403 -12.45 11.13 20.32
C LYS A 403 -13.51 10.99 19.23
N ASP A 404 -13.21 11.42 18.00
CA ASP A 404 -14.13 11.36 16.86
C ASP A 404 -14.54 9.91 16.57
N ILE A 405 -15.83 9.68 16.34
CA ILE A 405 -16.38 8.35 16.12
C ILE A 405 -15.73 7.67 14.90
N LYS A 406 -15.45 8.40 13.82
CA LYS A 406 -14.84 7.82 12.60
C LYS A 406 -13.40 7.39 12.84
N VAL A 407 -12.68 8.11 13.70
CA VAL A 407 -11.32 7.76 14.12
C VAL A 407 -11.35 6.50 14.98
N ARG A 408 -12.23 6.45 15.99
CA ARG A 408 -12.42 5.25 16.82
C ARG A 408 -12.82 4.02 16.00
N ARG A 409 -13.76 4.18 15.05
CA ARG A 409 -14.15 3.13 14.09
C ARG A 409 -12.97 2.66 13.23
N THR A 410 -12.15 3.57 12.73
CA THR A 410 -10.94 3.21 11.96
C THR A 410 -9.97 2.37 12.81
N VAL A 411 -9.70 2.78 14.05
CA VAL A 411 -8.85 2.02 14.98
C VAL A 411 -9.44 0.64 15.23
N GLY A 412 -10.75 0.56 15.44
CA GLY A 412 -11.48 -0.67 15.66
C GLY A 412 -11.40 -1.66 14.50
N VAL A 413 -11.72 -1.20 13.30
CA VAL A 413 -11.63 -2.00 12.08
C VAL A 413 -10.18 -2.46 11.83
N LYS A 414 -9.18 -1.62 12.12
CA LYS A 414 -7.76 -1.99 12.04
C LYS A 414 -7.41 -3.11 13.04
N GLN A 415 -7.97 -3.07 14.24
CA GLN A 415 -7.81 -4.14 15.25
C GLN A 415 -8.51 -5.42 14.82
N LEU A 416 -9.75 -5.34 14.33
CA LEU A 416 -10.50 -6.48 13.79
C LEU A 416 -9.74 -7.15 12.63
N ALA A 417 -9.23 -6.37 11.69
CA ALA A 417 -8.42 -6.88 10.59
C ALA A 417 -7.12 -7.54 11.08
N ALA A 418 -6.46 -6.99 12.11
CA ALA A 418 -5.27 -7.59 12.71
C ALA A 418 -5.59 -8.93 13.37
N ASP A 419 -6.71 -9.03 14.07
CA ASP A 419 -7.19 -10.26 14.70
C ASP A 419 -7.51 -11.36 13.66
N ILE A 420 -8.24 -11.02 12.60
CA ILE A 420 -8.48 -11.93 11.46
C ILE A 420 -7.16 -12.40 10.85
N ARG A 421 -6.21 -11.48 10.61
CA ARG A 421 -4.90 -11.81 10.02
C ARG A 421 -4.05 -12.70 10.92
N ALA A 422 -4.15 -12.56 12.23
CA ALA A 422 -3.45 -13.41 13.18
C ALA A 422 -4.01 -14.85 13.22
N ARG A 423 -5.33 -14.98 13.08
CA ARG A 423 -6.02 -16.28 13.15
C ARG A 423 -5.96 -17.06 11.84
N VAL A 424 -6.31 -16.41 10.74
CA VAL A 424 -6.51 -17.06 9.43
C VAL A 424 -5.73 -16.43 8.28
N GLY A 425 -4.96 -15.37 8.52
CA GLY A 425 -4.21 -14.67 7.48
C GLY A 425 -5.05 -13.71 6.63
N ARG A 426 -4.38 -12.80 5.93
CA ARG A 426 -5.02 -11.76 5.10
C ARG A 426 -5.75 -12.26 3.84
N ARG A 427 -5.45 -13.48 3.38
CA ARG A 427 -6.08 -14.08 2.17
C ARG A 427 -7.26 -14.99 2.50
N PHE A 428 -7.70 -15.02 3.75
CA PHE A 428 -8.87 -15.77 4.15
C PHE A 428 -10.07 -15.40 3.26
N PRO A 429 -10.82 -16.39 2.73
CA PRO A 429 -11.92 -16.18 1.78
C PRO A 429 -13.16 -15.63 2.50
N LEU A 430 -13.06 -14.37 2.91
CA LEU A 430 -14.12 -13.60 3.55
C LEU A 430 -15.01 -12.92 2.51
N THR A 431 -16.33 -13.05 2.60
CA THR A 431 -17.28 -12.28 1.79
C THR A 431 -17.50 -10.92 2.44
N PHE A 432 -17.57 -9.84 1.64
CA PHE A 432 -17.80 -8.49 2.15
C PHE A 432 -19.18 -8.01 1.70
N ALA A 433 -20.07 -7.71 2.65
CA ALA A 433 -21.40 -7.19 2.37
C ALA A 433 -21.62 -5.91 3.17
N ASN A 434 -21.70 -4.77 2.47
CA ASN A 434 -21.83 -3.44 3.07
C ASN A 434 -20.78 -3.20 4.17
N THR A 435 -19.50 -3.20 3.82
CA THR A 435 -18.41 -3.08 4.80
C THR A 435 -17.64 -1.77 4.65
N PRO A 436 -17.00 -1.27 5.73
CA PRO A 436 -16.07 -0.18 5.58
C PRO A 436 -14.93 -0.58 4.65
N ALA A 437 -14.65 0.24 3.63
CA ALA A 437 -13.47 0.10 2.77
C ALA A 437 -12.15 -0.08 3.57
N ALA A 438 -12.08 0.47 4.78
CA ALA A 438 -10.96 0.29 5.69
C ALA A 438 -10.70 -1.18 6.06
N LEU A 439 -11.73 -2.03 6.19
CA LEU A 439 -11.57 -3.45 6.52
C LEU A 439 -10.79 -4.15 5.41
N GLN A 440 -11.24 -4.01 4.16
CA GLN A 440 -10.55 -4.55 3.00
C GLN A 440 -9.12 -3.98 2.87
N PHE A 441 -8.92 -2.68 3.12
CA PHE A 441 -7.59 -2.07 3.12
C PHE A 441 -6.63 -2.70 4.14
N TYR A 442 -7.05 -2.89 5.39
CA TYR A 442 -6.20 -3.47 6.44
C TYR A 442 -6.01 -4.99 6.31
N LEU A 443 -7.00 -5.68 5.75
CA LEU A 443 -6.87 -7.05 5.26
C LEU A 443 -6.06 -7.11 3.96
N LYS A 444 -5.68 -5.99 3.36
CA LYS A 444 -4.99 -5.93 2.07
C LYS A 444 -5.70 -6.78 0.99
N SER A 445 -7.03 -6.81 1.02
CA SER A 445 -7.94 -7.51 0.10
C SER A 445 -8.61 -6.49 -0.83
N MET A 446 -8.87 -6.85 -2.08
CA MET A 446 -9.63 -6.01 -3.00
C MET A 446 -10.58 -6.88 -3.82
N ARG A 447 -11.73 -7.18 -3.23
CA ARG A 447 -12.80 -7.95 -3.86
C ARG A 447 -14.08 -7.10 -3.89
N PRO A 448 -14.86 -7.20 -4.98
CA PRO A 448 -16.15 -6.51 -5.03
C PRO A 448 -17.03 -6.98 -3.88
N GLU A 449 -17.73 -6.04 -3.26
CA GLU A 449 -18.75 -6.33 -2.26
C GLU A 449 -19.96 -7.02 -2.89
N VAL A 450 -20.76 -7.65 -2.04
CA VAL A 450 -22.01 -8.31 -2.41
C VAL A 450 -23.20 -7.63 -1.74
N SER A 451 -24.38 -7.83 -2.30
CA SER A 451 -25.63 -7.40 -1.69
C SER A 451 -25.92 -8.18 -0.40
N LEU A 452 -26.74 -7.60 0.49
CA LEU A 452 -27.24 -8.31 1.67
C LEU A 452 -28.02 -9.57 1.28
N ALA A 453 -28.78 -9.56 0.19
CA ALA A 453 -29.51 -10.74 -0.30
C ALA A 453 -28.57 -11.90 -0.69
N GLN A 454 -27.44 -11.60 -1.34
CA GLN A 454 -26.42 -12.59 -1.66
C GLN A 454 -25.76 -13.14 -0.39
N ALA A 455 -25.47 -12.25 0.59
CA ALA A 455 -24.91 -12.63 1.88
C ALA A 455 -25.84 -13.56 2.69
N THR A 456 -27.14 -13.28 2.74
CA THR A 456 -28.10 -14.15 3.44
C THR A 456 -28.22 -15.50 2.75
N THR A 457 -28.21 -15.54 1.41
CA THR A 457 -28.30 -16.78 0.63
C THR A 457 -27.12 -17.72 0.93
N ILE A 458 -25.89 -17.19 0.97
CA ILE A 458 -24.72 -18.03 1.24
C ILE A 458 -24.66 -18.52 2.70
N LEU A 459 -25.12 -17.72 3.67
CA LEU A 459 -25.13 -18.10 5.08
C LEU A 459 -26.24 -19.10 5.45
N LYS A 460 -27.34 -19.12 4.69
CA LYS A 460 -28.41 -20.13 4.83
C LYS A 460 -28.03 -21.49 4.21
N ALA A 461 -27.01 -21.53 3.36
CA ALA A 461 -26.54 -22.78 2.77
C ALA A 461 -25.82 -23.65 3.82
N PRO A 462 -25.78 -24.98 3.64
CA PRO A 462 -25.11 -25.89 4.59
C PRO A 462 -23.58 -25.83 4.52
N VAL A 463 -23.02 -25.27 3.44
CA VAL A 463 -21.57 -25.16 3.26
C VAL A 463 -21.06 -23.97 4.08
N PRO A 464 -20.00 -24.13 4.90
CA PRO A 464 -19.44 -23.03 5.67
C PRO A 464 -19.09 -21.81 4.83
N ALA A 465 -19.52 -20.64 5.31
CA ALA A 465 -19.24 -19.34 4.70
C ALA A 465 -19.02 -18.28 5.78
N PHE A 466 -18.24 -17.25 5.43
CA PHE A 466 -17.89 -16.17 6.34
C PHE A 466 -18.20 -14.84 5.66
N VAL A 467 -18.99 -14.00 6.31
CA VAL A 467 -19.43 -12.72 5.78
C VAL A 467 -19.15 -11.60 6.77
N ALA A 468 -18.43 -10.58 6.32
CA ALA A 468 -18.24 -9.33 7.05
C ALA A 468 -19.39 -8.37 6.76
N ILE A 469 -19.96 -7.81 7.82
CA ILE A 469 -21.16 -6.97 7.80
C ILE A 469 -20.98 -5.78 8.75
N GLU A 470 -21.30 -4.57 8.30
CA GLU A 470 -21.36 -3.36 9.14
C GLU A 470 -22.73 -3.21 9.83
N ASP A 471 -23.81 -3.28 9.06
CA ASP A 471 -25.17 -3.05 9.56
C ASP A 471 -25.84 -4.35 10.02
N VAL A 472 -25.80 -4.60 11.33
CA VAL A 472 -26.31 -5.84 11.93
C VAL A 472 -27.84 -5.84 11.97
N GLU A 473 -28.48 -4.69 12.15
CA GLU A 473 -29.95 -4.60 12.25
C GLU A 473 -30.60 -4.95 10.91
N ASP A 474 -30.17 -4.29 9.82
CA ASP A 474 -30.66 -4.58 8.46
C ASP A 474 -30.35 -6.03 8.05
N PHE A 475 -29.18 -6.53 8.44
CA PHE A 475 -28.81 -7.91 8.17
C PHE A 475 -29.66 -8.92 8.97
N ALA A 476 -29.93 -8.65 10.25
CA ALA A 476 -30.80 -9.50 11.07
C ALA A 476 -32.21 -9.54 10.50
N ALA A 477 -32.76 -8.39 10.08
CA ALA A 477 -34.05 -8.30 9.41
C ALA A 477 -34.07 -9.12 8.10
N ALA A 478 -33.01 -9.04 7.28
CA ALA A 478 -32.90 -9.80 6.04
C ALA A 478 -32.73 -11.32 6.27
N MET A 479 -32.11 -11.74 7.36
CA MET A 479 -31.96 -13.16 7.73
C MET A 479 -33.26 -13.76 8.27
N GLY A 480 -34.05 -12.98 9.03
CA GLY A 480 -35.22 -13.47 9.75
C GLY A 480 -34.84 -14.49 10.83
N ALA A 481 -35.67 -15.52 11.03
CA ALA A 481 -35.44 -16.56 12.06
C ALA A 481 -34.11 -17.33 11.91
N ALA A 482 -33.49 -17.32 10.72
CA ALA A 482 -32.19 -17.95 10.51
C ALA A 482 -31.00 -17.15 11.09
N PHE A 483 -31.24 -15.94 11.61
CA PHE A 483 -30.19 -15.14 12.25
C PHE A 483 -29.67 -15.79 13.53
N ASP A 484 -30.56 -16.38 14.33
CA ASP A 484 -30.23 -16.94 15.66
C ASP A 484 -29.35 -18.21 15.59
N SER A 485 -29.27 -18.85 14.42
CA SER A 485 -28.39 -20.00 14.20
C SER A 485 -26.98 -19.61 13.74
N LEU A 486 -26.72 -18.33 13.48
CA LEU A 486 -25.41 -17.85 13.05
C LEU A 486 -24.47 -17.60 14.23
N HIS A 487 -23.18 -17.72 13.95
CA HIS A 487 -22.10 -17.45 14.88
C HIS A 487 -21.37 -16.16 14.52
N ILE A 488 -21.17 -15.29 15.51
CA ILE A 488 -20.24 -14.17 15.39
C ILE A 488 -18.84 -14.68 15.72
N VAL A 489 -18.01 -14.88 14.70
CA VAL A 489 -16.66 -15.48 14.86
C VAL A 489 -15.57 -14.42 15.04
N ALA A 490 -15.85 -13.16 14.71
CA ALA A 490 -15.03 -11.99 15.02
C ALA A 490 -15.88 -10.73 14.98
N ARG A 491 -15.57 -9.73 15.81
CA ARG A 491 -16.32 -8.47 15.82
C ARG A 491 -15.53 -7.30 16.37
N TRP A 492 -15.99 -6.10 16.07
CA TRP A 492 -15.64 -4.90 16.78
C TRP A 492 -16.86 -3.98 16.97
N PRO A 493 -17.05 -3.35 18.14
CA PRO A 493 -16.29 -3.56 19.37
C PRO A 493 -16.44 -4.99 19.94
N ALA A 494 -15.51 -5.39 20.82
CA ALA A 494 -15.49 -6.74 21.39
C ALA A 494 -16.66 -7.01 22.36
N THR A 495 -17.28 -5.95 22.87
CA THR A 495 -18.40 -5.96 23.84
C THR A 495 -19.48 -4.98 23.39
N GLY A 496 -20.74 -5.28 23.70
CA GLY A 496 -21.89 -4.49 23.23
C GLY A 496 -22.31 -4.86 21.81
N GLU A 497 -23.01 -3.94 21.16
CA GLU A 497 -23.47 -4.08 19.77
C GLU A 497 -22.29 -3.86 18.80
N PRO A 498 -22.06 -4.78 17.85
CA PRO A 498 -20.92 -4.66 16.94
C PRO A 498 -21.19 -3.65 15.81
N ASP A 499 -20.24 -2.74 15.61
CA ASP A 499 -20.18 -1.85 14.44
C ASP A 499 -19.78 -2.62 13.17
N VAL A 500 -18.94 -3.66 13.31
CA VAL A 500 -18.60 -4.59 12.21
C VAL A 500 -18.44 -5.98 12.80
N ALA A 501 -19.09 -6.97 12.20
CA ALA A 501 -19.01 -8.37 12.62
C ALA A 501 -18.76 -9.31 11.45
N ILE A 502 -18.09 -10.41 11.73
CA ILE A 502 -17.95 -11.56 10.83
C ILE A 502 -18.94 -12.62 11.28
N PHE A 503 -20.00 -12.80 10.50
CA PHE A 503 -21.00 -13.84 10.69
C PHE A 503 -20.62 -15.10 9.91
N SER A 504 -20.96 -16.25 10.47
CA SER A 504 -20.77 -17.55 9.83
C SER A 504 -21.82 -18.56 10.29
N ASN A 505 -22.17 -19.48 9.41
CA ASN A 505 -22.85 -20.74 9.76
C ASN A 505 -21.91 -21.80 10.35
N HIS A 506 -20.64 -21.44 10.59
CA HIS A 506 -19.62 -22.27 11.25
C HIS A 506 -19.14 -21.58 12.54
N PRO A 507 -19.02 -22.28 13.69
CA PRO A 507 -18.72 -21.66 14.98
C PRO A 507 -17.32 -21.08 15.16
N ARG A 508 -16.36 -21.39 14.28
CA ARG A 508 -14.95 -20.97 14.43
C ARG A 508 -14.47 -20.21 13.19
N LEU A 509 -13.64 -19.19 13.40
CA LEU A 509 -12.95 -18.53 12.28
C LEU A 509 -11.75 -19.39 11.84
N GLU A 510 -11.99 -20.28 10.87
CA GLU A 510 -10.98 -21.21 10.34
C GLU A 510 -11.25 -21.56 8.86
N TYR A 511 -10.25 -22.12 8.19
CA TYR A 511 -10.45 -22.72 6.88
C TYR A 511 -11.19 -24.06 7.04
N THR A 512 -12.27 -24.24 6.30
CA THR A 512 -13.08 -25.47 6.33
C THR A 512 -13.01 -26.20 4.99
N HIS A 513 -13.36 -27.48 5.01
CA HIS A 513 -13.39 -28.35 3.83
C HIS A 513 -14.68 -29.18 3.88
N PRO A 514 -15.75 -28.79 3.15
CA PRO A 514 -15.80 -27.71 2.15
C PRO A 514 -15.97 -26.29 2.73
N MET A 515 -15.82 -25.27 1.88
CA MET A 515 -16.15 -23.86 2.18
C MET A 515 -16.60 -23.07 0.96
N ARG A 516 -17.32 -21.95 1.17
CA ARG A 516 -17.79 -21.09 0.08
C ARG A 516 -17.53 -19.61 0.36
N VAL A 517 -17.29 -18.83 -0.71
CA VAL A 517 -17.09 -17.37 -0.66
C VAL A 517 -17.72 -16.70 -1.88
N LEU A 518 -18.22 -15.47 -1.70
CA LEU A 518 -18.64 -14.63 -2.81
C LEU A 518 -17.63 -13.50 -3.09
N SER A 519 -17.52 -13.10 -4.35
CA SER A 519 -16.67 -11.98 -4.78
C SER A 519 -17.37 -11.22 -5.90
N GLY A 520 -18.18 -10.22 -5.53
CA GLY A 520 -19.21 -9.66 -6.40
C GLY A 520 -20.15 -10.77 -6.86
N ASP A 521 -20.34 -10.85 -8.18
CA ASP A 521 -21.22 -11.83 -8.81
C ASP A 521 -20.67 -13.26 -8.89
N LEU A 522 -19.44 -13.51 -8.41
CA LEU A 522 -18.85 -14.84 -8.45
C LEU A 522 -19.11 -15.60 -7.15
N SER A 523 -19.69 -16.79 -7.28
CA SER A 523 -19.82 -17.77 -6.20
C SER A 523 -18.74 -18.84 -6.33
N ILE A 524 -17.92 -19.01 -5.29
CA ILE A 524 -16.75 -19.88 -5.31
C ILE A 524 -16.89 -20.93 -4.20
N TYR A 525 -17.04 -22.18 -4.59
CA TYR A 525 -17.01 -23.35 -3.70
C TYR A 525 -15.64 -24.00 -3.76
N MET A 526 -15.07 -24.31 -2.60
CA MET A 526 -13.75 -24.91 -2.46
C MET A 526 -13.82 -26.09 -1.50
N ASP A 527 -13.37 -27.25 -1.96
CA ASP A 527 -13.15 -28.43 -1.13
C ASP A 527 -11.78 -29.00 -1.44
N GLY A 528 -10.94 -29.20 -0.41
CA GLY A 528 -9.52 -29.56 -0.60
C GLY A 528 -8.68 -28.51 -1.36
N VAL A 529 -9.18 -27.28 -1.50
CA VAL A 529 -8.55 -26.16 -2.21
C VAL A 529 -8.60 -24.91 -1.35
N HIS A 530 -7.62 -24.03 -1.50
CA HIS A 530 -7.67 -22.68 -0.93
C HIS A 530 -7.45 -21.60 -1.99
N LEU A 531 -7.97 -20.40 -1.72
CA LEU A 531 -7.80 -19.20 -2.54
C LEU A 531 -6.43 -18.53 -2.26
N ASP A 532 -5.44 -18.75 -3.13
CA ASP A 532 -4.08 -18.20 -3.05
C ASP A 532 -4.00 -16.76 -3.61
N ARG A 533 -4.70 -16.47 -4.71
CA ARG A 533 -4.70 -15.14 -5.35
C ARG A 533 -6.12 -14.66 -5.55
N PRO A 534 -6.67 -13.90 -4.59
CA PRO A 534 -8.00 -13.30 -4.70
C PRO A 534 -7.92 -12.06 -5.60
N GLY A 535 -8.12 -12.23 -6.90
CA GLY A 535 -8.28 -11.14 -7.86
C GLY A 535 -9.69 -11.08 -8.43
N ARG A 536 -10.05 -9.97 -9.07
CA ARG A 536 -11.39 -9.78 -9.65
C ARG A 536 -11.71 -10.76 -10.78
N ASP A 537 -10.80 -10.85 -11.75
CA ASP A 537 -10.95 -11.67 -12.96
C ASP A 537 -9.81 -12.70 -13.10
N ARG A 538 -8.82 -12.63 -12.21
CA ARG A 538 -7.69 -13.54 -12.12
C ARG A 538 -7.68 -14.18 -10.75
N LEU A 539 -8.13 -15.43 -10.68
CA LEU A 539 -8.23 -16.17 -9.42
C LEU A 539 -7.17 -17.26 -9.39
N GLY A 540 -6.37 -17.27 -8.33
CA GLY A 540 -5.40 -18.34 -8.07
C GLY A 540 -5.86 -19.19 -6.93
N PHE A 541 -5.87 -20.49 -7.14
CA PHE A 541 -6.20 -21.51 -6.19
C PHE A 541 -5.00 -22.43 -5.99
N ARG A 542 -4.89 -23.06 -4.84
CA ARG A 542 -3.91 -24.11 -4.58
C ARG A 542 -4.58 -25.25 -3.83
N ALA A 543 -4.38 -26.47 -4.31
CA ALA A 543 -4.81 -27.67 -3.60
C ALA A 543 -4.07 -27.78 -2.26
N ASN A 544 -4.83 -28.09 -1.21
CA ASN A 544 -4.34 -28.33 0.15
C ASN A 544 -4.85 -29.67 0.70
N SER A 545 -5.17 -30.58 -0.23
CA SER A 545 -5.63 -31.95 -0.03
C SER A 545 -5.19 -32.77 -1.25
N PRO A 546 -4.95 -34.09 -1.13
CA PRO A 546 -4.56 -34.91 -2.28
C PRO A 546 -5.63 -34.95 -3.38
N ARG A 547 -6.88 -34.78 -2.98
CA ARG A 547 -8.04 -34.67 -3.86
C ARG A 547 -8.97 -33.54 -3.40
N GLY A 548 -9.78 -33.05 -4.32
CA GLY A 548 -10.76 -32.02 -4.00
C GLY A 548 -11.54 -31.54 -5.21
N GLU A 549 -12.30 -30.47 -4.97
CA GLU A 549 -13.20 -29.89 -5.95
C GLU A 549 -13.24 -28.36 -5.85
N LEU A 550 -13.25 -27.71 -7.00
CA LEU A 550 -13.41 -26.27 -7.15
C LEU A 550 -14.61 -25.99 -8.06
N ARG A 551 -15.58 -25.23 -7.58
CA ARG A 551 -16.67 -24.70 -8.41
C ARG A 551 -16.62 -23.18 -8.44
N VAL A 552 -16.73 -22.59 -9.63
CA VAL A 552 -16.85 -21.14 -9.81
C VAL A 552 -18.09 -20.88 -10.65
N ALA A 553 -19.08 -20.20 -10.09
CA ALA A 553 -20.33 -19.84 -10.77
C ALA A 553 -20.43 -18.32 -10.95
N ASN A 554 -21.03 -17.90 -12.07
CA ASN A 554 -21.39 -16.51 -12.32
C ASN A 554 -22.87 -16.32 -12.00
N GLU A 555 -23.15 -15.74 -10.84
CA GLU A 555 -24.50 -15.44 -10.36
C GLU A 555 -25.01 -14.08 -10.86
N GLY A 556 -24.21 -13.38 -11.67
CA GLY A 556 -24.54 -12.06 -12.20
C GLY A 556 -25.21 -12.12 -13.57
N GLU A 557 -25.67 -10.96 -14.04
CA GLU A 557 -26.41 -10.83 -15.31
C GLU A 557 -25.49 -10.69 -16.54
N ARG A 558 -24.19 -10.48 -16.33
CA ARG A 558 -23.24 -10.20 -17.42
C ARG A 558 -22.17 -11.29 -17.55
N PRO A 559 -21.73 -11.61 -18.78
CA PRO A 559 -20.63 -12.55 -18.99
C PRO A 559 -19.35 -12.05 -18.32
N ARG A 560 -18.60 -12.97 -17.70
CA ARG A 560 -17.33 -12.66 -17.00
C ARG A 560 -16.17 -13.38 -17.66
N ARG A 561 -15.17 -12.64 -18.14
CA ARG A 561 -13.92 -13.24 -18.61
C ARG A 561 -13.03 -13.57 -17.41
N LEU A 562 -12.73 -14.85 -17.21
CA LEU A 562 -11.95 -15.34 -16.07
C LEU A 562 -10.66 -16.04 -16.51
N ASP A 563 -9.63 -15.89 -15.68
CA ASP A 563 -8.34 -16.57 -15.76
C ASP A 563 -8.09 -17.26 -14.41
N LEU A 564 -8.38 -18.55 -14.33
CA LEU A 564 -8.20 -19.37 -13.13
C LEU A 564 -6.90 -20.15 -13.22
N SER A 565 -6.21 -20.27 -12.09
CA SER A 565 -5.08 -21.20 -11.93
C SER A 565 -5.32 -22.08 -10.72
N LEU A 566 -5.08 -23.38 -10.86
CA LEU A 566 -5.05 -24.34 -9.76
C LEU A 566 -3.61 -24.86 -9.64
N ASP A 567 -2.91 -24.42 -8.61
CA ASP A 567 -1.55 -24.82 -8.27
C ASP A 567 -1.56 -26.06 -7.35
N ASN A 568 -0.43 -26.78 -7.26
CA ASN A 568 -0.22 -27.95 -6.39
C ASN A 568 -1.07 -29.17 -6.75
N VAL A 569 -1.25 -29.42 -8.04
CA VAL A 569 -1.99 -30.58 -8.56
C VAL A 569 -1.18 -31.23 -9.67
N HIS A 570 -1.34 -32.54 -9.86
CA HIS A 570 -0.89 -33.19 -11.09
C HIS A 570 -1.86 -32.81 -12.22
N PRO A 571 -1.40 -32.15 -13.30
CA PRO A 571 -2.28 -31.68 -14.37
C PRO A 571 -3.09 -32.80 -15.03
N GLY A 572 -2.52 -34.00 -15.14
CA GLY A 572 -3.19 -35.18 -15.69
C GLY A 572 -4.31 -35.73 -14.79
N ASP A 573 -4.32 -35.36 -13.51
CA ASP A 573 -5.33 -35.75 -12.55
C ASP A 573 -6.42 -34.68 -12.38
N VAL A 574 -6.45 -33.63 -13.21
CA VAL A 574 -7.47 -32.57 -13.19
C VAL A 574 -8.51 -32.81 -14.28
N THR A 575 -9.77 -32.95 -13.86
CA THR A 575 -10.90 -33.15 -14.76
C THR A 575 -11.85 -31.96 -14.67
N ALA A 576 -12.21 -31.38 -15.83
CA ALA A 576 -13.31 -30.41 -15.92
C ALA A 576 -14.62 -31.13 -16.19
N LEU A 577 -15.54 -31.06 -15.25
CA LEU A 577 -16.90 -31.62 -15.40
C LEU A 577 -17.84 -30.62 -16.11
N GLU A 578 -17.59 -29.32 -15.93
CA GLU A 578 -18.34 -28.25 -16.56
C GLU A 578 -17.38 -27.07 -16.82
N GLY A 579 -17.46 -26.42 -17.99
CA GLY A 579 -16.60 -25.29 -18.35
C GLY A 579 -15.56 -25.59 -19.43
N PRO A 580 -14.65 -24.64 -19.74
CA PRO A 580 -13.63 -24.83 -20.76
C PRO A 580 -12.64 -25.91 -20.32
N ALA A 581 -12.14 -26.71 -21.27
CA ALA A 581 -11.15 -27.74 -20.97
C ALA A 581 -9.91 -27.10 -20.27
N PRO A 582 -9.38 -27.73 -19.22
CA PRO A 582 -8.20 -27.23 -18.56
C PRO A 582 -7.02 -27.24 -19.55
N GLN A 583 -6.27 -26.15 -19.60
CA GLN A 583 -5.07 -26.09 -20.42
C GLN A 583 -3.97 -26.88 -19.71
N ALA A 584 -3.44 -27.89 -20.40
CA ALA A 584 -2.23 -28.57 -19.97
C ALA A 584 -1.12 -27.52 -19.76
N PRO A 585 -0.23 -27.70 -18.76
CA PRO A 585 0.89 -26.80 -18.57
C PRO A 585 1.70 -26.71 -19.87
N GLN A 586 1.89 -25.49 -20.37
CA GLN A 586 2.67 -25.26 -21.58
C GLN A 586 4.15 -25.56 -21.29
N ALA A 587 4.70 -26.56 -21.99
CA ALA A 587 6.10 -26.95 -22.13
C ALA A 587 7.08 -26.41 -21.05
N GLN A 588 7.09 -27.10 -19.90
CA GLN A 588 8.17 -27.31 -18.91
C GLN A 588 7.49 -27.73 -17.60
N HIS A 589 7.84 -28.91 -17.05
CA HIS A 589 7.54 -29.45 -15.70
C HIS A 589 6.75 -28.48 -14.78
N GLY A 590 5.53 -28.86 -14.37
CA GLY A 590 4.67 -27.98 -13.59
C GLY A 590 3.45 -28.63 -12.92
N SER A 591 3.41 -28.59 -11.58
CA SER A 591 2.23 -28.87 -10.74
C SER A 591 1.15 -27.76 -10.80
N ARG A 592 0.66 -27.41 -11.99
CA ARG A 592 -0.30 -26.31 -12.24
C ARG A 592 -1.23 -26.61 -13.40
N CYS A 593 -2.51 -26.32 -13.20
CA CYS A 593 -3.54 -26.27 -14.22
C CYS A 593 -4.04 -24.82 -14.42
N ARG A 594 -4.39 -24.43 -15.65
CA ARG A 594 -4.94 -23.10 -15.97
C ARG A 594 -6.21 -23.21 -16.81
N MET A 595 -7.20 -22.38 -16.51
CA MET A 595 -8.40 -22.23 -17.32
C MET A 595 -8.62 -20.77 -17.68
N ARG A 596 -8.95 -20.51 -18.95
CA ARG A 596 -9.25 -19.17 -19.44
C ARG A 596 -10.46 -19.23 -20.34
N GLY A 597 -11.44 -18.38 -20.08
CA GLY A 597 -12.67 -18.38 -20.84
C GLY A 597 -13.62 -17.28 -20.40
N VAL A 598 -14.79 -17.26 -21.05
CA VAL A 598 -15.92 -16.45 -20.63
C VAL A 598 -16.89 -17.37 -19.88
N LEU A 599 -17.24 -16.97 -18.66
CA LEU A 599 -18.26 -17.63 -17.85
C LEU A 599 -19.56 -16.85 -18.00
N GLU A 600 -20.50 -17.45 -18.74
CA GLU A 600 -21.81 -16.85 -19.01
C GLU A 600 -22.67 -16.74 -17.74
N PRO A 601 -23.63 -15.80 -17.70
CA PRO A 601 -24.60 -15.68 -16.61
C PRO A 601 -25.29 -17.01 -16.28
N GLY A 602 -25.38 -17.34 -14.99
CA GLY A 602 -26.02 -18.57 -14.48
C GLY A 602 -25.26 -19.87 -14.81
N LYS A 603 -24.08 -19.79 -15.45
CA LYS A 603 -23.22 -20.96 -15.70
C LYS A 603 -22.16 -21.10 -14.61
N ARG A 604 -21.58 -22.30 -14.54
CA ARG A 604 -20.49 -22.62 -13.61
C ARG A 604 -19.39 -23.43 -14.27
N TRP A 605 -18.19 -23.32 -13.72
CA TRP A 605 -17.09 -24.22 -14.01
C TRP A 605 -16.87 -25.13 -12.82
N ILE A 606 -16.67 -26.42 -13.07
CA ILE A 606 -16.43 -27.45 -12.05
C ILE A 606 -15.14 -28.18 -12.40
N LEU A 607 -14.19 -28.13 -11.48
CA LEU A 607 -12.94 -28.85 -11.54
C LEU A 607 -12.84 -29.84 -10.38
N GLN A 608 -12.53 -31.08 -10.70
CA GLN A 608 -12.11 -32.08 -9.72
C GLN A 608 -10.64 -32.43 -9.96
N PHE A 609 -9.93 -32.76 -8.90
CA PHE A 609 -8.54 -33.19 -9.01
C PHE A 609 -8.19 -34.28 -8.00
N GLY A 610 -7.12 -35.01 -8.32
CA GLY A 610 -6.57 -36.08 -7.48
C GLY A 610 -7.16 -37.44 -7.83
N ARG A 611 -6.38 -38.49 -7.58
CA ARG A 611 -6.78 -39.88 -7.84
C ARG A 611 -7.60 -40.42 -6.67
N GLU A 612 -8.46 -41.37 -6.97
CA GLU A 612 -9.17 -42.12 -5.94
C GLU A 612 -8.24 -43.18 -5.33
N ARG A 613 -8.24 -43.27 -4.00
CA ARG A 613 -7.47 -44.24 -3.23
C ARG A 613 -8.35 -44.80 -2.11
N THR A 614 -8.32 -46.11 -1.97
CA THR A 614 -9.08 -46.91 -1.01
C THR A 614 -8.19 -47.34 0.15
N THR A 615 -8.79 -47.80 1.25
CA THR A 615 -8.04 -48.27 2.44
C THR A 615 -7.21 -49.53 2.19
N SER A 616 -7.44 -50.25 1.08
CA SER A 616 -6.65 -51.40 0.65
C SER A 616 -5.42 -51.04 -0.19
N ASP A 617 -5.34 -49.81 -0.69
CA ASP A 617 -4.23 -49.38 -1.55
C ASP A 617 -2.93 -49.18 -0.77
N THR A 618 -1.82 -49.23 -1.48
CA THR A 618 -0.51 -48.82 -0.97
C THR A 618 -0.15 -47.43 -1.49
N LEU A 619 0.27 -46.54 -0.59
CA LEU A 619 0.71 -45.19 -0.93
C LEU A 619 2.21 -45.04 -0.88
N ARG A 620 2.76 -44.20 -1.75
CA ARG A 620 4.14 -43.74 -1.71
C ARG A 620 4.17 -42.26 -1.35
N VAL A 621 4.60 -41.94 -0.14
CA VAL A 621 4.68 -40.57 0.35
C VAL A 621 6.13 -40.20 0.58
N GLY A 622 6.58 -39.09 0.00
CA GLY A 622 7.90 -38.54 0.30
C GLY A 622 7.85 -37.64 1.52
N MET A 623 8.97 -37.54 2.23
CA MET A 623 9.20 -36.54 3.27
C MET A 623 10.58 -35.90 3.11
N ILE A 624 10.60 -34.57 3.05
CA ILE A 624 11.83 -33.77 3.02
C ILE A 624 11.73 -32.67 4.07
N SER A 625 12.80 -32.39 4.81
CA SER A 625 12.85 -31.30 5.81
C SER A 625 14.14 -30.48 5.70
N ASP A 626 14.18 -29.34 6.40
CA ASP A 626 15.40 -28.56 6.63
C ASP A 626 16.16 -28.25 5.33
N CYS A 627 15.40 -27.94 4.27
CA CYS A 627 15.95 -27.66 2.94
C CYS A 627 16.11 -26.15 2.68
N ARG A 628 16.02 -25.31 3.73
CA ARG A 628 16.15 -23.85 3.65
C ARG A 628 17.45 -23.43 2.97
N GLN A 629 17.35 -22.47 2.06
CA GLN A 629 18.47 -21.89 1.31
C GLN A 629 19.31 -22.87 0.47
N ALA A 630 18.94 -24.16 0.38
CA ALA A 630 19.59 -25.15 -0.48
C ALA A 630 19.11 -25.01 -1.94
N TYR A 631 19.38 -23.87 -2.60
CA TYR A 631 18.85 -23.57 -3.93
C TYR A 631 19.29 -24.56 -5.00
N TRP A 632 20.54 -25.04 -4.90
CA TRP A 632 21.05 -26.09 -5.77
C TRP A 632 20.26 -27.39 -5.60
N LEU A 633 20.07 -27.84 -4.36
CA LEU A 633 19.32 -29.06 -4.05
C LEU A 633 17.94 -29.01 -4.67
N ARG A 634 17.20 -27.93 -4.44
CA ARG A 634 15.83 -27.79 -4.94
C ARG A 634 15.77 -27.83 -6.47
N HIS A 635 16.78 -27.25 -7.12
CA HIS A 635 16.92 -27.33 -8.57
C HIS A 635 17.28 -28.74 -9.04
N TRP A 636 18.16 -29.45 -8.32
CA TRP A 636 18.54 -30.82 -8.61
C TRP A 636 17.34 -31.77 -8.48
N LEU A 637 16.56 -31.66 -7.40
CA LEU A 637 15.36 -32.49 -7.17
C LEU A 637 14.39 -32.43 -8.34
N GLY A 638 14.08 -31.22 -8.83
CA GLY A 638 13.16 -31.04 -9.96
C GLY A 638 13.76 -31.22 -11.35
N ARG A 639 15.07 -31.45 -11.46
CA ARG A 639 15.71 -31.74 -12.76
C ARG A 639 15.88 -33.24 -13.00
N ASN A 640 15.84 -34.03 -11.92
CA ASN A 640 16.07 -35.47 -11.94
C ASN A 640 14.80 -36.25 -11.58
N ASP A 641 13.63 -35.60 -11.63
CA ASP A 641 12.31 -36.25 -11.54
C ASP A 641 12.20 -37.16 -10.29
N VAL A 642 12.80 -36.71 -9.18
CA VAL A 642 13.05 -37.52 -7.98
C VAL A 642 11.74 -37.97 -7.31
N PHE A 643 10.65 -37.25 -7.56
CA PHE A 643 9.38 -37.40 -6.85
C PHE A 643 8.22 -37.87 -7.74
N ASP A 644 8.47 -38.19 -9.01
CA ASP A 644 7.43 -38.48 -10.00
C ASP A 644 6.59 -39.73 -9.65
N HIS A 645 7.18 -40.68 -8.91
CA HIS A 645 6.51 -41.91 -8.47
C HIS A 645 5.72 -41.76 -7.17
N LEU A 646 5.79 -40.60 -6.52
CA LEU A 646 5.12 -40.36 -5.24
C LEU A 646 3.68 -39.90 -5.45
N ASP A 647 2.78 -40.32 -4.54
CA ASP A 647 1.43 -39.76 -4.45
C ASP A 647 1.46 -38.29 -4.02
N PHE A 648 2.35 -37.95 -3.08
CA PHE A 648 2.65 -36.58 -2.66
C PHE A 648 3.91 -36.53 -1.79
N LEU A 649 4.39 -35.31 -1.53
CA LEU A 649 5.56 -34.99 -0.73
C LEU A 649 5.18 -34.11 0.47
N VAL A 650 5.51 -34.53 1.69
CA VAL A 650 5.44 -33.68 2.88
C VAL A 650 6.75 -32.90 3.02
N VAL A 651 6.66 -31.56 2.99
CA VAL A 651 7.80 -30.67 3.22
C VAL A 651 7.80 -30.28 4.70
N ASN A 652 8.50 -31.06 5.52
CA ASN A 652 8.35 -31.03 6.97
C ASN A 652 9.18 -29.93 7.66
N GLY A 653 8.86 -28.68 7.32
CA GLY A 653 9.41 -27.46 7.92
C GLY A 653 10.81 -27.06 7.46
N ASP A 654 11.12 -25.80 7.74
CA ASP A 654 12.40 -25.16 7.47
C ASP A 654 12.78 -25.23 5.99
N PHE A 655 11.83 -24.83 5.15
CA PHE A 655 12.00 -24.71 3.71
C PHE A 655 12.10 -23.24 3.26
N VAL A 656 11.95 -22.28 4.16
CA VAL A 656 12.37 -20.88 3.96
C VAL A 656 13.11 -20.37 5.18
N TRP A 657 13.45 -19.07 5.18
CA TRP A 657 14.12 -18.41 6.30
C TRP A 657 13.61 -16.97 6.40
N GLU A 658 12.72 -16.73 7.36
CA GLU A 658 12.28 -15.45 7.97
C GLU A 658 11.93 -14.29 7.03
N ARG A 659 11.78 -14.53 5.73
CA ARG A 659 11.50 -13.49 4.72
C ARG A 659 10.37 -13.92 3.81
N VAL A 660 9.32 -13.08 3.71
CA VAL A 660 8.10 -13.34 2.92
C VAL A 660 8.40 -13.70 1.45
N TRP A 661 9.35 -13.01 0.80
CA TRP A 661 9.67 -13.24 -0.61
C TRP A 661 10.31 -14.61 -0.88
N ARG A 662 10.94 -15.25 0.14
CA ARG A 662 11.55 -16.58 0.00
C ARG A 662 10.51 -17.69 -0.16
N TYR A 663 9.29 -17.48 0.33
CA TYR A 663 8.17 -18.39 0.05
C TYR A 663 7.83 -18.41 -1.44
N ASP A 664 7.77 -17.24 -2.08
CA ASP A 664 7.43 -17.17 -3.50
C ASP A 664 8.54 -17.79 -4.36
N LEU A 665 9.81 -17.61 -3.96
CA LEU A 665 10.94 -18.29 -4.59
C LEU A 665 10.87 -19.81 -4.38
N PHE A 666 10.57 -20.28 -3.16
CA PHE A 666 10.39 -21.71 -2.89
C PHE A 666 9.29 -22.30 -3.76
N LEU A 667 8.12 -21.65 -3.81
CA LEU A 667 7.00 -22.10 -4.65
C LEU A 667 7.32 -22.06 -6.15
N GLU A 668 8.20 -21.17 -6.61
CA GLU A 668 8.68 -21.17 -7.99
C GLU A 668 9.59 -22.36 -8.28
N GLN A 669 10.47 -22.72 -7.35
CA GLN A 669 11.35 -23.89 -7.50
C GLN A 669 10.57 -25.20 -7.38
N ALA A 670 9.69 -25.32 -6.39
CA ALA A 670 8.91 -26.53 -6.11
C ALA A 670 7.90 -26.87 -7.22
N ARG A 671 7.55 -25.91 -8.09
CA ARG A 671 6.74 -26.22 -9.29
C ARG A 671 7.39 -27.23 -10.22
N HIS A 672 8.72 -27.31 -10.23
CA HIS A 672 9.48 -28.24 -11.06
C HIS A 672 9.64 -29.62 -10.42
N TRP A 673 9.06 -29.87 -9.25
CA TRP A 673 9.14 -31.17 -8.58
C TRP A 673 8.08 -32.16 -9.05
N ASP A 674 7.13 -31.69 -9.88
CA ASP A 674 6.06 -32.48 -10.50
C ASP A 674 5.30 -33.42 -9.54
N THR A 675 5.26 -33.07 -8.26
CA THR A 675 4.53 -33.75 -7.18
C THR A 675 3.71 -32.76 -6.36
N VAL A 676 2.61 -33.22 -5.77
CA VAL A 676 1.83 -32.43 -4.81
C VAL A 676 2.62 -32.28 -3.51
N ILE A 677 2.75 -31.06 -2.99
CA ILE A 677 3.46 -30.78 -1.74
C ILE A 677 2.52 -30.41 -0.59
N PHE A 678 2.85 -30.89 0.62
CA PHE A 678 2.21 -30.53 1.88
C PHE A 678 3.24 -29.96 2.85
N PRO A 679 3.43 -28.64 2.87
CA PRO A 679 4.36 -28.02 3.80
C PRO A 679 3.83 -28.04 5.23
N VAL A 680 4.73 -28.27 6.18
CA VAL A 680 4.52 -28.11 7.62
C VAL A 680 5.36 -26.92 8.07
N MET A 681 4.86 -26.09 8.99
CA MET A 681 5.58 -24.90 9.44
C MET A 681 6.76 -25.27 10.35
N GLY A 682 7.97 -24.91 9.94
CA GLY A 682 9.16 -24.92 10.78
C GLY A 682 9.41 -23.60 11.52
N ASN A 683 10.38 -23.60 12.42
CA ASN A 683 10.70 -22.43 13.23
C ASN A 683 11.30 -21.29 12.39
N HIS A 684 12.10 -21.60 11.36
CA HIS A 684 12.64 -20.60 10.44
C HIS A 684 11.67 -20.19 9.33
N ASP A 685 10.55 -20.90 9.17
CA ASP A 685 9.51 -20.50 8.22
C ASP A 685 8.75 -19.26 8.72
N ARG A 686 8.72 -19.01 10.04
CA ARG A 686 8.08 -17.85 10.65
C ARG A 686 8.81 -16.56 10.28
N VAL A 687 8.07 -15.49 10.01
CA VAL A 687 8.65 -14.17 9.73
C VAL A 687 8.78 -13.39 11.04
N GLU A 688 9.92 -13.51 11.72
CA GLU A 688 10.12 -12.95 13.07
C GLU A 688 9.88 -11.43 13.16
N ASP A 689 10.32 -10.66 12.16
CA ASP A 689 10.13 -9.20 12.11
C ASP A 689 8.67 -8.78 11.82
N SER A 690 7.76 -9.74 11.60
CA SER A 690 6.35 -9.48 11.31
C SER A 690 5.51 -9.50 12.57
N ARG A 691 4.58 -8.55 12.67
CA ARG A 691 3.48 -8.61 13.68
C ARG A 691 2.65 -9.90 13.58
N PHE A 692 2.66 -10.55 12.42
CA PHE A 692 1.98 -11.81 12.16
C PHE A 692 2.98 -12.84 11.59
N PRO A 693 3.74 -13.57 12.44
CA PRO A 693 4.85 -14.41 11.97
C PRO A 693 4.42 -15.59 11.11
N ALA A 694 3.23 -16.16 11.38
CA ALA A 694 2.66 -17.31 10.65
C ALA A 694 1.84 -16.90 9.41
N GLU A 695 1.51 -15.61 9.26
CA GLU A 695 0.60 -15.13 8.21
C GLU A 695 1.15 -15.44 6.80
N ALA A 696 2.47 -15.37 6.61
CA ALA A 696 3.10 -15.63 5.31
C ALA A 696 2.86 -17.07 4.81
N PHE A 697 2.90 -18.03 5.73
CA PHE A 697 2.61 -19.45 5.47
C PHE A 697 1.11 -19.65 5.22
N GLN A 698 0.27 -19.18 6.16
CA GLN A 698 -1.19 -19.30 6.06
C GLN A 698 -1.74 -18.80 4.73
N ASN A 699 -1.28 -17.63 4.29
CA ASN A 699 -1.69 -17.02 3.04
C ASN A 699 -1.38 -17.84 1.77
N ARG A 700 -0.42 -18.77 1.83
CA ARG A 700 0.06 -19.53 0.67
C ARG A 700 -0.39 -20.98 0.65
N PHE A 701 -0.77 -21.50 1.82
CA PHE A 701 -1.15 -22.91 1.98
C PHE A 701 -2.59 -23.07 2.48
N GLY A 702 -3.19 -22.04 3.07
CA GLY A 702 -4.56 -22.06 3.55
C GLY A 702 -4.74 -22.88 4.84
N TYR A 703 -3.67 -23.15 5.58
CA TYR A 703 -3.73 -23.85 6.87
C TYR A 703 -2.51 -23.53 7.74
N ARG A 704 -2.61 -23.87 9.03
CA ARG A 704 -1.46 -24.07 9.97
C ARG A 704 -1.45 -25.51 10.44
N THR A 705 -2.64 -26.00 10.77
CA THR A 705 -2.92 -27.41 11.01
C THR A 705 -3.88 -27.94 9.96
N ARG A 706 -3.75 -29.21 9.58
CA ARG A 706 -4.58 -29.83 8.54
C ARG A 706 -4.72 -31.32 8.80
N ALA A 707 -5.90 -31.88 8.53
CA ALA A 707 -6.16 -33.31 8.66
C ALA A 707 -6.92 -33.84 7.44
N PHE A 708 -6.44 -34.90 6.79
CA PHE A 708 -7.12 -35.51 5.65
C PHE A 708 -6.88 -37.02 5.60
N ASP A 709 -7.84 -37.72 5.01
CA ASP A 709 -7.77 -39.16 4.78
C ASP A 709 -7.41 -39.40 3.32
N TYR A 710 -6.48 -40.32 3.08
CA TYR A 710 -6.10 -40.76 1.75
C TYR A 710 -5.59 -42.20 1.81
N GLY A 711 -6.21 -43.08 1.03
CA GLY A 711 -5.89 -44.50 1.02
C GLY A 711 -6.00 -45.14 2.41
N PRO A 712 -4.97 -45.88 2.89
CA PRO A 712 -4.97 -46.56 4.19
C PRO A 712 -4.69 -45.65 5.39
N ALA A 713 -4.54 -44.33 5.21
CA ALA A 713 -4.03 -43.46 6.26
C ALA A 713 -4.81 -42.16 6.48
N ARG A 714 -4.84 -41.74 7.75
CA ARG A 714 -5.20 -40.38 8.17
C ARG A 714 -3.93 -39.59 8.47
N PHE A 715 -3.77 -38.46 7.78
CA PHE A 715 -2.64 -37.55 7.92
C PHE A 715 -3.04 -36.33 8.72
N VAL A 716 -2.29 -36.00 9.76
CA VAL A 716 -2.47 -34.80 10.59
C VAL A 716 -1.19 -33.97 10.58
N LEU A 717 -1.26 -32.76 10.04
CA LEU A 717 -0.18 -31.77 10.03
C LEU A 717 -0.38 -30.80 11.21
N LEU A 718 0.62 -30.65 12.06
CA LEU A 718 0.61 -29.73 13.22
C LEU A 718 1.64 -28.61 13.07
N ASP A 719 1.33 -27.43 13.60
CA ASP A 719 2.25 -26.28 13.63
C ASP A 719 3.04 -26.26 14.93
N THR A 720 4.24 -26.82 14.87
CA THR A 720 5.24 -26.74 15.95
C THR A 720 6.31 -25.69 15.68
N GLY A 721 6.13 -24.80 14.69
CA GLY A 721 7.14 -23.79 14.32
C GLY A 721 7.36 -22.73 15.40
N ALA A 722 6.42 -22.53 16.32
CA ALA A 722 6.65 -21.71 17.51
C ALA A 722 7.39 -22.46 18.64
N GLU A 723 7.91 -23.66 18.35
CA GLU A 723 8.48 -24.63 19.28
C GLU A 723 7.51 -25.01 20.41
N ARG A 724 6.20 -24.92 20.14
CA ARG A 724 5.11 -25.10 21.12
C ARG A 724 3.88 -25.67 20.44
N LEU A 725 3.03 -26.33 21.23
CA LEU A 725 1.66 -26.70 20.89
C LEU A 725 0.71 -26.05 21.90
N ASP A 726 -0.40 -25.50 21.41
CA ASP A 726 -1.44 -24.89 22.25
C ASP A 726 -2.68 -25.81 22.36
N GLU A 727 -3.60 -25.43 23.24
CA GLU A 727 -4.84 -26.20 23.46
C GLU A 727 -5.67 -26.37 22.19
N THR A 728 -5.66 -25.36 21.30
CA THR A 728 -6.39 -25.43 20.03
C THR A 728 -5.84 -26.53 19.14
N GLN A 729 -4.51 -26.68 19.07
CA GLN A 729 -3.88 -27.75 18.31
C GLN A 729 -4.07 -29.13 18.96
N PHE A 730 -4.08 -29.23 20.29
CA PHE A 730 -4.41 -30.49 20.97
C PHE A 730 -5.87 -30.89 20.74
N ALA A 731 -6.81 -29.96 20.83
CA ALA A 731 -8.22 -30.21 20.51
C ALA A 731 -8.37 -30.66 19.05
N PHE A 732 -7.70 -29.97 18.11
CA PHE A 732 -7.68 -30.35 16.70
C PHE A 732 -7.15 -31.78 16.48
N LEU A 733 -6.08 -32.18 17.19
CA LEU A 733 -5.52 -33.53 17.11
C LEU A 733 -6.54 -34.58 17.56
N GLN A 734 -7.20 -34.38 18.71
CA GLN A 734 -8.23 -35.29 19.22
C GLN A 734 -9.43 -35.34 18.27
N GLU A 735 -9.95 -34.18 17.86
CA GLU A 735 -11.05 -34.05 16.90
C GLU A 735 -10.75 -34.74 15.57
N SER A 736 -9.49 -34.75 15.12
CA SER A 736 -9.11 -35.37 13.85
C SER A 736 -9.16 -36.90 13.89
N PHE A 737 -8.70 -37.51 14.98
CA PHE A 737 -8.68 -38.97 15.11
C PHE A 737 -9.96 -39.58 15.71
N ALA A 738 -10.86 -38.75 16.24
CA ALA A 738 -12.20 -39.18 16.64
C ALA A 738 -13.19 -39.36 15.46
N ARG A 739 -12.82 -38.93 14.24
CA ARG A 739 -13.71 -39.02 13.05
C ARG A 739 -13.78 -40.46 12.51
N GLU A 740 -14.99 -40.91 12.21
CA GLU A 740 -15.24 -42.21 11.55
C GLU A 740 -15.57 -42.03 10.05
N PRO A 741 -15.21 -43.01 9.18
CA PRO A 741 -14.44 -44.21 9.50
C PRO A 741 -12.96 -43.89 9.75
N ARG A 742 -12.33 -44.61 10.68
CA ARG A 742 -10.90 -44.48 10.95
C ARG A 742 -10.06 -45.33 9.98
N PRO A 743 -9.14 -44.73 9.20
CA PRO A 743 -8.19 -45.50 8.40
C PRO A 743 -7.24 -46.34 9.27
N PRO A 744 -6.69 -47.45 8.73
CA PRO A 744 -5.77 -48.32 9.47
C PRO A 744 -4.54 -47.63 10.06
N GLN A 745 -4.03 -46.59 9.39
CA GLN A 745 -2.81 -45.88 9.80
C GLN A 745 -3.12 -44.44 10.22
N ALA A 746 -2.56 -44.00 11.35
CA ALA A 746 -2.74 -42.71 11.98
C ALA A 746 -1.40 -41.97 12.10
N LEU A 747 -1.19 -40.99 11.23
CA LEU A 747 0.09 -40.31 11.05
C LEU A 747 0.02 -38.84 11.46
N VAL A 748 1.03 -38.38 12.19
CA VAL A 748 1.22 -36.97 12.52
C VAL A 748 2.52 -36.46 11.92
N PHE A 749 2.50 -35.29 11.29
CA PHE A 749 3.68 -34.58 10.83
C PHE A 749 3.77 -33.23 11.55
N CYS A 750 4.96 -32.94 12.08
CA CYS A 750 5.27 -31.68 12.75
C CYS A 750 6.75 -31.35 12.50
N HIS A 751 7.17 -30.09 12.56
CA HIS A 751 8.59 -29.79 12.33
C HIS A 751 9.46 -30.05 13.57
N VAL A 752 9.15 -29.38 14.68
CA VAL A 752 9.89 -29.51 15.95
C VAL A 752 9.42 -30.77 16.69
N PRO A 753 10.30 -31.75 16.96
CA PRO A 753 9.93 -33.00 17.62
C PRO A 753 9.55 -32.79 19.09
N PRO A 754 8.80 -33.75 19.69
CA PRO A 754 8.37 -33.67 21.09
C PRO A 754 9.50 -33.32 22.08
N GLY A 755 10.67 -33.92 21.92
CA GLY A 755 11.84 -33.69 22.80
C GLY A 755 12.46 -32.29 22.73
N LYS A 756 12.02 -31.43 21.80
CA LYS A 756 12.52 -30.06 21.60
C LYS A 756 11.45 -28.99 21.85
N LEU A 757 10.23 -29.38 22.23
CA LEU A 757 9.17 -28.42 22.55
C LEU A 757 9.48 -27.64 23.84
N LYS A 758 9.22 -26.34 23.80
CA LYS A 758 9.36 -25.41 24.93
C LYS A 758 8.04 -25.31 25.72
N PRO A 759 8.09 -24.99 27.03
CA PRO A 759 6.89 -24.79 27.83
C PRO A 759 6.10 -23.55 27.39
N SER A 760 4.78 -23.63 27.55
CA SER A 760 3.87 -22.49 27.42
C SER A 760 4.04 -21.55 28.60
N LEU A 761 4.16 -20.25 28.32
CA LEU A 761 4.33 -19.21 29.35
C LEU A 761 3.05 -18.38 29.51
N ASP A 762 2.75 -17.94 30.73
CA ASP A 762 1.72 -16.94 31.02
C ASP A 762 2.14 -15.53 30.57
N ALA A 763 1.25 -14.55 30.73
CA ALA A 763 1.54 -13.16 30.37
C ALA A 763 2.66 -12.53 31.22
N GLN A 764 3.06 -13.18 32.31
CA GLN A 764 4.12 -12.78 33.23
C GLN A 764 5.41 -13.60 33.04
N GLY A 765 5.46 -14.51 32.05
CA GLY A 765 6.64 -15.32 31.74
C GLY A 765 6.82 -16.58 32.58
N ARG A 766 5.81 -17.03 33.34
CA ARG A 766 5.85 -18.26 34.15
C ARG A 766 5.28 -19.45 33.37
N GLU A 767 5.79 -20.65 33.62
CA GLU A 767 5.28 -21.87 32.99
C GLU A 767 3.81 -22.13 33.39
N ARG A 768 2.95 -22.42 32.40
CA ARG A 768 1.52 -22.68 32.63
C ARG A 768 1.22 -24.08 33.16
N ASP A 769 1.94 -25.10 32.68
CA ASP A 769 1.43 -26.48 32.75
C ASP A 769 2.19 -27.41 33.70
N GLY A 770 3.35 -27.02 34.25
CA GLY A 770 4.18 -27.82 35.18
C GLY A 770 4.69 -29.18 34.64
N GLU A 771 4.13 -29.65 33.53
CA GLU A 771 4.46 -30.88 32.82
C GLU A 771 5.41 -30.59 31.66
N ASN A 772 6.36 -31.49 31.43
CA ASN A 772 7.21 -31.46 30.24
C ASN A 772 6.36 -31.48 28.94
N PRO A 773 6.47 -30.46 28.06
CA PRO A 773 5.63 -30.33 26.86
C PRO A 773 5.74 -31.51 25.89
N GLY A 774 6.93 -32.10 25.77
CA GLY A 774 7.15 -33.28 24.94
C GLY A 774 6.39 -34.49 25.45
N ARG A 775 6.44 -34.76 26.76
CA ARG A 775 5.66 -35.84 27.41
C ARG A 775 4.17 -35.62 27.26
N ARG A 776 3.71 -34.37 27.42
CA ARG A 776 2.32 -33.98 27.21
C ARG A 776 1.88 -34.31 25.79
N PHE A 777 2.68 -33.94 24.78
CA PHE A 777 2.37 -34.20 23.37
C PHE A 777 2.28 -35.70 23.07
N ILE A 778 3.29 -36.48 23.49
CA ILE A 778 3.28 -37.94 23.32
C ILE A 778 2.04 -38.58 23.96
N ARG A 779 1.69 -38.19 25.19
CA ARG A 779 0.50 -38.72 25.86
C ARG A 779 -0.79 -38.38 25.11
N GLN A 780 -0.92 -37.14 24.62
CA GLN A 780 -2.11 -36.74 23.86
C GLN A 780 -2.20 -37.46 22.50
N ALA A 781 -1.07 -37.66 21.82
CA ALA A 781 -1.00 -38.43 20.58
C ALA A 781 -1.41 -39.90 20.81
N ALA A 782 -0.90 -40.53 21.87
CA ALA A 782 -1.28 -41.90 22.25
C ALA A 782 -2.78 -42.01 22.57
N ARG A 783 -3.35 -41.04 23.30
CA ARG A 783 -4.79 -40.97 23.58
C ARG A 783 -5.65 -40.87 22.32
N ALA A 784 -5.16 -40.16 21.30
CA ALA A 784 -5.81 -40.08 20.00
C ALA A 784 -5.61 -41.35 19.15
N GLY A 785 -4.74 -42.28 19.56
CA GLY A 785 -4.36 -43.49 18.82
C GLY A 785 -3.45 -43.22 17.62
N VAL A 786 -2.55 -42.24 17.73
CA VAL A 786 -1.54 -41.96 16.69
C VAL A 786 -0.50 -43.08 16.67
N ASP A 787 -0.19 -43.62 15.49
CA ASP A 787 0.82 -44.66 15.32
C ASP A 787 2.23 -44.06 15.28
N THR A 788 2.42 -43.05 14.42
CA THR A 788 3.74 -42.46 14.15
C THR A 788 3.69 -40.95 14.03
N ILE A 789 4.66 -40.28 14.67
CA ILE A 789 4.95 -38.85 14.55
C ILE A 789 6.24 -38.68 13.74
N TYR A 790 6.15 -37.96 12.63
CA TYR A 790 7.29 -37.57 11.79
C TYR A 790 7.74 -36.13 12.10
N ALA A 791 9.04 -35.95 12.31
CA ALA A 791 9.64 -34.67 12.67
C ALA A 791 10.97 -34.35 11.96
N GLY A 792 11.31 -33.06 11.87
CA GLY A 792 12.57 -32.53 11.33
C GLY A 792 13.41 -31.90 12.44
N HIS A 793 14.02 -30.73 12.17
CA HIS A 793 14.67 -29.81 13.12
C HIS A 793 16.01 -30.29 13.71
N VAL A 794 16.11 -31.57 14.11
CA VAL A 794 17.30 -32.11 14.79
C VAL A 794 18.44 -32.46 13.83
N ASN A 795 18.18 -32.48 12.52
CA ASN A 795 19.14 -32.83 11.49
C ASN A 795 19.83 -34.20 11.73
N VAL A 796 19.12 -35.16 12.33
CA VAL A 796 19.56 -36.55 12.49
C VAL A 796 18.40 -37.51 12.17
N PHE A 797 18.69 -38.62 11.48
CA PHE A 797 17.72 -39.71 11.34
C PHE A 797 17.71 -40.57 12.62
N ALA A 798 16.59 -40.57 13.33
CA ALA A 798 16.43 -41.39 14.53
C ALA A 798 14.98 -41.85 14.67
N VAL A 799 14.82 -43.08 15.17
CA VAL A 799 13.53 -43.69 15.46
C VAL A 799 13.47 -43.98 16.96
N HIS A 800 12.43 -43.50 17.62
CA HIS A 800 12.23 -43.68 19.06
C HIS A 800 10.79 -44.10 19.35
N ASP A 801 10.62 -45.18 20.11
CA ASP A 801 9.31 -45.63 20.57
C ASP A 801 9.04 -45.12 21.99
N TYR A 802 7.92 -44.43 22.18
CA TYR A 802 7.51 -43.91 23.47
C TYR A 802 6.30 -44.68 23.98
N ALA A 803 6.50 -45.51 25.01
CA ALA A 803 5.43 -46.19 25.70
C ALA A 803 4.65 -45.24 26.63
N THR A 804 3.32 -45.31 26.58
CA THR A 804 2.41 -44.56 27.46
C THR A 804 1.34 -45.48 28.03
N SER A 805 0.54 -45.00 28.99
CA SER A 805 -0.64 -45.71 29.49
C SER A 805 -1.74 -45.90 28.43
N HIS A 806 -1.64 -45.28 27.26
CA HIS A 806 -2.61 -45.34 26.17
C HIS A 806 -2.08 -46.05 24.92
N GLY A 807 -0.90 -46.67 25.00
CA GLY A 807 -0.22 -47.31 23.87
C GLY A 807 1.16 -46.72 23.57
N THR A 808 1.79 -47.21 22.51
CA THR A 808 3.13 -46.77 22.07
C THR A 808 3.00 -45.83 20.89
N VAL A 809 3.73 -44.71 20.92
CA VAL A 809 3.83 -43.77 19.79
C VAL A 809 5.26 -43.80 19.26
N ARG A 810 5.41 -44.13 17.98
CA ARG A 810 6.71 -44.09 17.29
C ARG A 810 7.02 -42.66 16.85
N VAL A 811 8.21 -42.16 17.11
CA VAL A 811 8.67 -40.84 16.66
C VAL A 811 9.86 -41.04 15.71
N VAL A 812 9.69 -40.60 14.47
CA VAL A 812 10.71 -40.67 13.43
C VAL A 812 11.19 -39.26 13.12
N THR A 813 12.50 -39.04 13.28
CA THR A 813 13.17 -37.80 12.88
C THR A 813 14.00 -38.04 11.63
N THR A 814 14.16 -37.03 10.78
CA THR A 814 15.01 -37.10 9.57
C THR A 814 16.24 -36.20 9.73
N ALA A 815 17.34 -36.54 9.05
CA ALA A 815 18.50 -35.66 9.00
C ALA A 815 18.24 -34.36 8.24
N GLY A 816 17.15 -34.29 7.47
CA GLY A 816 16.88 -33.16 6.60
C GLY A 816 17.77 -33.20 5.36
N ALA A 817 17.49 -32.27 4.45
CA ALA A 817 18.04 -32.34 3.11
C ALA A 817 19.08 -31.27 2.80
N GLY A 818 19.12 -30.13 3.50
CA GLY A 818 19.86 -28.96 3.01
C GLY A 818 20.67 -28.14 4.00
N GLU A 819 20.23 -28.00 5.25
CA GLU A 819 20.84 -27.05 6.20
C GLU A 819 22.33 -27.32 6.45
N LYS A 820 22.68 -28.57 6.72
CA LYS A 820 24.03 -29.00 7.10
C LYS A 820 24.77 -29.69 5.96
N MET A 821 24.34 -29.48 4.71
CA MET A 821 24.88 -30.16 3.52
C MET A 821 26.39 -29.95 3.31
N HIS A 822 26.99 -28.96 3.97
CA HIS A 822 28.43 -28.68 3.94
C HIS A 822 29.24 -29.33 5.07
N GLU A 823 28.59 -29.91 6.09
CA GLU A 823 29.26 -30.65 7.16
C GLU A 823 29.75 -32.01 6.63
N ALA A 824 30.94 -32.44 7.06
CA ALA A 824 31.60 -33.65 6.56
C ALA A 824 30.76 -34.91 6.85
N ASP A 825 30.32 -35.06 8.10
CA ASP A 825 29.60 -36.23 8.62
C ASP A 825 28.08 -36.19 8.39
N TYR A 826 27.58 -35.16 7.71
CA TYR A 826 26.15 -35.01 7.43
C TYR A 826 25.79 -35.71 6.12
N GLU A 827 24.85 -36.65 6.19
CA GLU A 827 24.32 -37.36 5.02
C GLU A 827 22.92 -36.83 4.66
N PRO A 828 22.82 -35.87 3.73
CA PRO A 828 21.53 -35.32 3.32
C PRO A 828 20.70 -36.42 2.67
N HIS A 829 19.44 -36.52 3.05
CA HIS A 829 18.52 -37.49 2.48
C HIS A 829 17.09 -36.96 2.51
N TRP A 830 16.21 -37.68 1.83
CA TRP A 830 14.76 -37.59 2.01
C TRP A 830 14.23 -38.98 2.39
N LEU A 831 13.05 -39.06 3.00
CA LEU A 831 12.44 -40.33 3.37
C LEU A 831 11.34 -40.69 2.37
N GLU A 832 11.40 -41.90 1.82
CA GLU A 832 10.30 -42.50 1.09
C GLU A 832 9.50 -43.41 2.03
N LEU A 833 8.23 -43.10 2.22
CA LEU A 833 7.30 -43.84 3.06
C LEU A 833 6.42 -44.71 2.16
N THR A 834 6.47 -46.02 2.37
CA THR A 834 5.49 -46.95 1.79
C THR A 834 4.44 -47.25 2.86
N ILE A 835 3.22 -46.77 2.65
CA ILE A 835 2.13 -46.85 3.62
C ILE A 835 1.10 -47.84 3.10
N ALA A 836 0.89 -48.92 3.86
CA ALA A 836 -0.05 -49.98 3.56
C ALA A 836 -1.00 -50.18 4.75
N PRO A 837 -2.15 -50.87 4.58
CA PRO A 837 -3.05 -51.14 5.70
C PRO A 837 -2.36 -51.87 6.87
N GLY A 838 -1.38 -52.74 6.57
CA GLY A 838 -0.64 -53.53 7.56
C GLY A 838 0.55 -52.81 8.23
N GLY A 839 0.86 -51.56 7.86
CA GLY A 839 1.95 -50.81 8.47
C GLY A 839 2.65 -49.84 7.52
N ILE A 840 3.70 -49.20 8.04
CA ILE A 840 4.49 -48.19 7.32
C ILE A 840 5.95 -48.66 7.25
N HIS A 841 6.56 -48.54 6.07
CA HIS A 841 7.98 -48.81 5.85
C HIS A 841 8.69 -47.54 5.38
N GLU A 842 9.69 -47.09 6.13
CA GLU A 842 10.50 -45.92 5.79
C GLU A 842 11.82 -46.32 5.12
N GLN A 843 12.13 -45.69 3.99
CA GLN A 843 13.41 -45.84 3.32
C GLN A 843 14.12 -44.49 3.20
N SER A 844 15.33 -44.38 3.75
CA SER A 844 16.17 -43.21 3.54
C SER A 844 16.76 -43.22 2.12
N ARG A 845 16.61 -42.11 1.41
CA ARG A 845 17.07 -41.91 0.03
C ARG A 845 18.15 -40.82 0.03
N PRO A 846 19.43 -41.17 -0.22
CA PRO A 846 20.52 -40.22 -0.14
C PRO A 846 20.42 -39.15 -1.22
N ILE A 847 20.89 -37.95 -0.91
CA ILE A 847 20.96 -36.79 -1.80
C ILE A 847 22.44 -36.48 -2.09
N PRO A 848 22.81 -36.22 -3.35
CA PRO A 848 24.19 -35.87 -3.67
C PRO A 848 24.59 -34.52 -3.07
N LYS A 849 25.83 -34.41 -2.57
CA LYS A 849 26.41 -33.13 -2.12
C LYS A 849 26.86 -32.29 -3.34
N PRO A 850 26.53 -30.99 -3.42
CA PRO A 850 26.99 -30.11 -4.49
C PRO A 850 28.47 -29.77 -4.35
N SER A 851 29.12 -29.50 -5.48
CA SER A 851 30.38 -28.76 -5.47
C SER A 851 30.16 -27.30 -5.07
N TRP A 852 31.19 -26.66 -4.51
CA TRP A 852 31.13 -25.25 -4.11
C TRP A 852 30.71 -24.33 -5.28
N GLY A 853 31.28 -24.55 -6.47
CA GLY A 853 30.96 -23.77 -7.68
C GLY A 853 29.50 -23.95 -8.12
N ALA A 854 28.97 -25.18 -8.08
CA ALA A 854 27.57 -25.43 -8.42
C ALA A 854 26.60 -24.72 -7.47
N ASN A 855 26.93 -24.69 -6.17
CA ASN A 855 26.13 -23.96 -5.18
C ASN A 855 26.16 -22.45 -5.41
N LEU A 856 27.32 -21.88 -5.73
CA LEU A 856 27.46 -20.45 -6.04
C LEU A 856 26.63 -20.05 -7.28
N VAL A 857 26.70 -20.85 -8.35
CA VAL A 857 25.93 -20.63 -9.58
C VAL A 857 24.42 -20.70 -9.32
N SER A 858 23.95 -21.69 -8.55
CA SER A 858 22.53 -21.80 -8.19
C SER A 858 22.04 -20.65 -7.31
N ASN A 859 22.86 -20.16 -6.38
CA ASN A 859 22.55 -18.95 -5.60
C ASN A 859 22.32 -17.75 -6.52
N TRP A 860 23.25 -17.47 -7.43
CA TRP A 860 23.10 -16.36 -8.37
C TRP A 860 21.87 -16.53 -9.28
N ARG A 861 21.72 -17.72 -9.89
CA ARG A 861 20.65 -18.03 -10.86
C ARG A 861 19.25 -17.98 -10.25
N HIS A 862 19.07 -18.43 -9.02
CA HIS A 862 17.75 -18.53 -8.40
C HIS A 862 17.48 -17.39 -7.42
N ARG A 863 18.38 -17.14 -6.47
CA ARG A 863 18.15 -16.12 -5.42
C ARG A 863 18.34 -14.71 -5.96
N ASP A 864 19.49 -14.44 -6.56
CA ASP A 864 19.86 -13.07 -6.93
C ASP A 864 19.10 -12.60 -8.17
N ALA A 865 18.95 -13.45 -9.18
CA ALA A 865 18.10 -13.17 -10.33
C ALA A 865 16.63 -12.95 -9.94
N PHE A 866 16.08 -13.74 -8.99
CA PHE A 866 14.73 -13.53 -8.48
C PHE A 866 14.59 -12.15 -7.83
N ARG A 867 15.57 -11.75 -7.00
CA ARG A 867 15.57 -10.42 -6.37
C ARG A 867 15.66 -9.30 -7.39
N VAL A 868 16.49 -9.43 -8.43
CA VAL A 868 16.59 -8.44 -9.51
C VAL A 868 15.27 -8.35 -10.27
N ARG A 869 14.67 -9.48 -10.67
CA ARG A 869 13.38 -9.51 -11.37
C ARG A 869 12.25 -8.93 -10.52
N ARG A 870 12.23 -9.20 -9.21
CA ARG A 870 11.16 -8.76 -8.31
C ARG A 870 11.31 -7.31 -7.85
N PHE A 871 12.52 -6.86 -7.53
CA PHE A 871 12.76 -5.57 -6.88
C PHE A 871 13.51 -4.56 -7.76
N GLY A 872 14.20 -5.01 -8.81
CA GLY A 872 15.01 -4.14 -9.68
C GLY A 872 14.19 -3.09 -10.43
N GLY A 873 13.01 -3.46 -10.95
CA GLY A 873 12.11 -2.51 -11.61
C GLY A 873 11.54 -1.46 -10.67
N ALA A 874 11.29 -1.82 -9.41
CA ALA A 874 10.75 -0.93 -8.40
C ALA A 874 11.81 0.07 -7.87
N ALA A 875 13.07 -0.36 -7.77
CA ALA A 875 14.19 0.54 -7.51
C ALA A 875 14.40 1.53 -8.67
N LEU A 876 14.40 1.05 -9.92
CA LEU A 876 14.47 1.91 -11.11
C LEU A 876 13.30 2.90 -11.18
N LEU A 877 12.07 2.50 -10.86
CA LEU A 877 10.91 3.39 -10.80
C LEU A 877 10.95 4.37 -9.62
N PHE A 878 11.40 3.94 -8.45
CA PHE A 878 11.61 4.82 -7.29
C PHE A 878 12.70 5.85 -7.59
N PHE A 879 13.84 5.43 -8.16
CA PHE A 879 14.89 6.34 -8.63
C PHE A 879 14.42 7.20 -9.79
N SER A 880 13.58 6.70 -10.69
CA SER A 880 13.00 7.49 -11.80
C SER A 880 11.98 8.49 -11.29
N LEU A 881 11.16 8.17 -10.28
CA LEU A 881 10.21 9.08 -9.67
C LEU A 881 10.96 10.12 -8.83
N ALA A 882 11.91 9.68 -7.99
CA ALA A 882 12.81 10.57 -7.28
C ALA A 882 13.60 11.45 -8.26
N PHE A 883 14.00 10.94 -9.42
CA PHE A 883 14.68 11.69 -10.47
C PHE A 883 13.74 12.62 -11.23
N ILE A 884 12.51 12.24 -11.57
CA ILE A 884 11.52 13.11 -12.24
C ILE A 884 11.11 14.23 -11.29
N VAL A 885 10.87 13.90 -10.03
CA VAL A 885 10.54 14.85 -8.98
C VAL A 885 11.74 15.71 -8.63
N ALA A 886 12.94 15.15 -8.52
CA ALA A 886 14.17 15.91 -8.32
C ALA A 886 14.57 16.69 -9.57
N ALA A 887 14.24 16.27 -10.79
CA ALA A 887 14.50 17.00 -12.03
C ALA A 887 13.47 18.11 -12.22
N ALA A 888 12.20 17.88 -11.85
CA ALA A 888 11.19 18.93 -11.77
C ALA A 888 11.57 19.94 -10.69
N ALA A 889 11.99 19.49 -9.50
CA ALA A 889 12.48 20.36 -8.44
C ALA A 889 13.80 21.04 -8.82
N HIS A 890 14.75 20.36 -9.46
CA HIS A 890 16.06 20.89 -9.86
C HIS A 890 15.94 21.84 -11.05
N ALA A 891 15.09 21.55 -12.03
CA ALA A 891 14.73 22.49 -13.09
C ALA A 891 14.09 23.74 -12.47
N THR A 892 13.15 23.58 -11.53
CA THR A 892 12.50 24.69 -10.81
C THR A 892 13.45 25.45 -9.87
N LEU A 893 14.41 24.79 -9.24
CA LEU A 893 15.43 25.39 -8.37
C LEU A 893 16.52 26.11 -9.18
N ARG A 894 16.91 25.59 -10.35
CA ARG A 894 17.75 26.32 -11.33
C ARG A 894 17.00 27.52 -11.94
N VAL A 895 15.66 27.48 -11.99
CA VAL A 895 14.84 28.66 -12.30
C VAL A 895 14.92 29.71 -11.19
N ALA A 896 15.02 29.29 -9.92
CA ALA A 896 15.14 30.18 -8.78
C ALA A 896 16.56 30.77 -8.60
N HIS A 897 17.63 30.04 -8.90
CA HIS A 897 19.00 30.54 -8.82
C HIS A 897 19.80 30.24 -10.10
N PRO A 898 19.78 31.14 -11.11
CA PRO A 898 20.57 30.94 -12.33
C PRO A 898 22.09 31.18 -12.16
N GLY A 899 22.56 31.52 -10.95
CA GLY A 899 23.91 32.06 -10.71
C GLY A 899 24.99 31.11 -10.20
N GLN A 900 24.71 29.83 -9.94
CA GLN A 900 25.75 28.86 -9.57
C GLN A 900 26.02 27.91 -10.73
N GLY A 901 26.72 28.45 -11.73
CA GLY A 901 27.52 27.61 -12.62
C GLY A 901 28.60 26.91 -11.80
N THR A 902 28.80 25.63 -12.08
CA THR A 902 29.95 24.80 -11.73
C THR A 902 31.18 25.62 -11.35
N MET A 903 31.71 25.42 -10.13
CA MET A 903 33.10 25.76 -9.80
C MET A 903 33.99 25.07 -10.85
N ARG A 904 34.39 25.82 -11.88
CA ARG A 904 35.57 25.48 -12.66
C ARG A 904 36.75 25.76 -11.73
N SER A 905 37.56 24.74 -11.51
CA SER A 905 38.86 24.85 -10.87
C SER A 905 39.71 25.89 -11.60
N CYS A 906 39.85 27.08 -11.04
CA CYS A 906 40.96 27.95 -11.37
C CYS A 906 42.19 27.43 -10.63
N VAL A 907 42.96 26.58 -11.32
CA VAL A 907 44.35 26.28 -10.96
C VAL A 907 45.22 26.72 -12.14
N HIS A 908 46.26 27.49 -11.80
CA HIS A 908 47.36 28.03 -12.60
C HIS A 908 47.21 29.44 -13.19
N SER A 909 47.56 30.40 -12.32
CA SER A 909 48.36 31.58 -12.65
C SER A 909 49.64 31.20 -13.41
N ARG A 910 49.90 31.85 -14.54
CA ARG A 910 51.25 32.07 -15.09
C ARG A 910 51.56 33.58 -14.98
N PRO A 911 52.77 33.97 -14.55
CA PRO A 911 53.13 35.38 -14.43
C PRO A 911 53.49 35.96 -15.81
N ALA A 912 53.13 37.24 -15.99
CA ALA A 912 53.43 38.03 -17.16
C ALA A 912 54.94 38.26 -17.34
N ARG A 913 55.42 38.21 -18.59
CA ARG A 913 56.72 38.77 -19.01
C ARG A 913 56.51 40.20 -19.54
N PRO A 914 57.50 41.11 -19.37
CA PRO A 914 57.38 42.53 -19.71
C PRO A 914 57.64 42.78 -21.21
N PRO A 915 57.32 43.98 -21.73
CA PRO A 915 57.34 44.25 -23.16
C PRO A 915 58.76 44.58 -23.64
N ALA A 916 59.11 44.06 -24.83
CA ALA A 916 60.26 44.50 -25.60
C ALA A 916 59.81 44.97 -27.00
N ARG A 917 60.56 45.97 -27.49
CA ARG A 917 60.27 46.92 -28.57
C ARG A 917 60.40 46.33 -29.99
N SER A 918 59.78 47.09 -30.91
CA SER A 918 60.18 47.41 -32.31
C SER A 918 60.46 46.26 -33.29
N SER A 919 59.59 46.12 -34.29
CA SER A 919 59.78 46.63 -35.66
C SER A 919 58.54 46.31 -36.49
#